data_AF-A0A498M7Q3-F1
#
_entry.id   AF-A0A498M7Q3-F1
#
_cell.length_a   1.000
_cell.length_b   1.000
_cell.length_c   1.000
_cell.angle_alpha   90.00
_cell.angle_beta   90.00
_cell.angle_gamma   90.00
#
_symmetry.space_group_name_H-M   'P 1'
#
loop_
_entity.id
_entity.type
_entity.pdbx_description
1 polymer ?
#
loop_
_entity_poly.entity_id
_entity_poly.type
_entity_poly.pdbx_seq_one_letter_code
_entity_poly.pdbx_strand_id
1 'polypeptide(L)'
;MFTDMDYELEEDKLGIPTVPGTVILKKDSQNLIGISIGGGAQFCPCLYIVQVFDNTPAALDGTLAAGDEITGVNGKPVKGKTKVEVAKMIQAVQGEVVIQYNKLQADPKQGKSLDIVLKKVKHRLVENMSSGTADALGLSRAILCNDGLVKRLEELEKTAELYKGLMEHTKRLLRAFYELSQTHRAFGDVFSVIGVREPQAAASEAFVKFAEAHRNMEKFGIQLLKTIKPMLHDLNTYLHKAIPDTKLTIRKYLDVKFEYLSYCLKVKEMDDEEYSCIALGDPLYRVSTGNYEYRLILRCRQEARARFAKMRKDVLEKIELLDQKHVQDIVFQLQRFVSGMSRYYDDCYAVLKEADVFPIEVDLSRTMINYSGQKLLKATAYWDSTHKAVLLKEGVLDPQGDAYGYYNDTLSLTGWGVLEIRAGYGQTAEPDGVTMFLAGYLEGFLTAPQIFDHYTNMYPQLINNPKTLVAVKRFMSKQDDWSRQQVKRNTTDPLWIHTGLILAQLDGLQAGVTDWAKKHGRTPLSQFAIQFLNAVGDLLDLIPALVPSKTSGFNKYKAPPMGHCSALIKMLPGFENLLFAHSSWYTYAATMRIYKHWDFKLNEPHTATGKLSFSSYPGFLVSLDDFYLLGSGLMMTQTTNNVFNTSLYSYISPASLFSWQRVRLAHTLAYTGEQWAKTFSRYNSGTYNNQYMVVDVSKVNLGSSLEDGALTVVEQIPGLVEYSDQTQTLRRGYWPSYNVPFHRKIYDLSGYEQMWKKYGEDFSYDLCPRAKIFRRDQSSVSDLNSLKHIMRYNDYKNDPYSHGDPCNSICCRNDLQVYQASPGGCYDTKVTDLHMAQDFTAEALNGPTTEGGLPVFSWELFNSTSHQGLPPKYNFSFVMMQPQLFRP
;
A
#
# COMPACT_ATOMS: atom_id res chain seq x y z
N MET A 1 58.93 43.68 52.55
CA MET A 1 59.75 42.77 51.73
C MET A 1 58.78 41.90 50.97
N PHE A 2 58.57 42.20 49.68
CA PHE A 2 57.93 41.44 48.59
C PHE A 2 57.35 42.46 47.59
N THR A 3 58.20 43.38 47.18
CA THR A 3 58.11 44.18 45.96
C THR A 3 59.37 43.80 45.20
N ASP A 4 59.24 43.47 43.91
CA ASP A 4 60.29 42.99 43.00
C ASP A 4 60.50 41.46 42.98
N MET A 5 59.49 40.73 42.51
CA MET A 5 59.74 39.52 41.72
C MET A 5 59.23 39.75 40.30
N ASP A 6 60.10 40.29 39.45
CA ASP A 6 59.98 40.22 38.00
C ASP A 6 59.97 38.75 37.58
N TYR A 7 58.79 38.15 37.51
CA TYR A 7 58.58 36.96 36.68
C TYR A 7 58.55 37.43 35.22
N GLU A 8 59.73 37.67 34.63
CA GLU A 8 59.87 37.60 33.18
C GLU A 8 59.67 36.13 32.76
N LEU A 9 58.41 35.69 32.72
CA LEU A 9 58.06 34.43 32.05
C LEU A 9 58.42 34.60 30.57
N GLU A 10 59.37 33.80 30.11
CA GLU A 10 59.78 33.77 28.72
C GLU A 10 58.57 33.38 27.84
N GLU A 11 58.32 34.15 26.77
CA GLU A 11 57.20 33.91 25.87
C GLU A 11 57.33 32.53 25.20
N ASP A 12 56.31 31.68 25.35
CA ASP A 12 56.26 30.40 24.65
C ASP A 12 55.70 30.62 23.24
N LYS A 13 56.62 30.88 22.30
CA LYS A 13 56.29 31.18 20.90
C LYS A 13 55.81 29.96 20.12
N LEU A 14 55.84 28.76 20.71
CA LEU A 14 55.48 27.48 20.06
C LEU A 14 56.16 27.25 18.69
N GLY A 15 57.35 27.84 18.48
CA GLY A 15 58.07 27.78 17.21
C GLY A 15 57.46 28.62 16.07
N ILE A 16 56.50 29.50 16.34
CA ILE A 16 55.87 30.38 15.34
C ILE A 16 56.67 31.68 15.20
N PRO A 17 57.27 31.98 14.04
CA PRO A 17 58.06 33.19 13.87
C PRO A 17 57.18 34.44 13.81
N THR A 18 57.76 35.58 14.21
CA THR A 18 57.12 36.89 14.11
C THR A 18 57.98 37.88 13.32
N VAL A 19 57.37 38.69 12.46
CA VAL A 19 58.07 39.70 11.66
C VAL A 19 57.67 41.11 12.13
N PRO A 20 58.60 41.94 12.61
CA PRO A 20 58.29 43.30 13.03
C PRO A 20 57.91 44.18 11.82
N GLY A 21 56.98 45.10 12.03
CA GLY A 21 56.52 46.04 11.00
C GLY A 21 55.89 47.30 11.60
N THR A 22 55.59 48.26 10.74
CA THR A 22 54.91 49.50 11.10
C THR A 22 53.92 49.88 9.99
N VAL A 23 52.71 50.26 10.37
CA VAL A 23 51.65 50.69 9.43
C VAL A 23 51.06 52.02 9.88
N ILE A 24 50.72 52.87 8.92
CA ILE A 24 50.02 54.14 9.15
C ILE A 24 48.59 53.96 8.66
N LEU A 25 47.62 54.07 9.57
CA LEU A 25 46.20 53.91 9.25
C LEU A 25 45.47 55.25 9.41
N LYS A 26 44.77 55.66 8.35
CA LYS A 26 43.85 56.79 8.39
C LYS A 26 42.52 56.35 8.99
N LYS A 27 42.09 57.02 10.06
CA LYS A 27 40.86 56.66 10.78
C LYS A 27 39.59 56.99 9.99
N ASP A 28 38.52 56.27 10.32
CA ASP A 28 37.20 56.51 9.75
C ASP A 28 36.50 57.75 10.35
N SER A 29 35.27 58.03 9.88
CA SER A 29 34.44 59.14 10.36
C SER A 29 34.06 59.06 11.84
N GLN A 30 34.20 57.88 12.47
CA GLN A 30 33.97 57.66 13.90
C GLN A 30 35.28 57.65 14.71
N ASN A 31 36.41 58.04 14.09
CA ASN A 31 37.74 58.06 14.69
C ASN A 31 38.24 56.66 15.13
N LEU A 32 37.79 55.61 14.45
CA LEU A 32 38.17 54.21 14.68
C LEU A 32 39.04 53.68 13.53
N ILE A 33 39.84 52.65 13.83
CA ILE A 33 40.62 51.88 12.85
C ILE A 33 40.03 50.49 12.57
N GLY A 34 39.10 50.02 13.41
CA GLY A 34 38.39 48.75 13.20
C GLY A 34 39.11 47.47 13.61
N ILE A 35 39.81 47.48 14.74
CA ILE A 35 40.40 46.27 15.35
C ILE A 35 39.86 46.04 16.77
N SER A 36 39.83 44.78 17.19
CA SER A 36 39.61 44.37 18.58
C SER A 36 40.92 43.86 19.18
N ILE A 37 41.21 44.22 20.43
CA ILE A 37 42.48 43.95 21.12
C ILE A 37 42.24 42.99 22.30
N GLY A 38 43.06 41.95 22.38
CA GLY A 38 43.10 40.96 23.46
C GLY A 38 44.47 40.91 24.15
N GLY A 39 44.55 40.20 25.28
CA GLY A 39 45.76 40.14 26.11
C GLY A 39 46.01 41.41 26.93
N GLY A 40 47.29 41.67 27.21
CA GLY A 40 47.77 42.76 28.05
C GLY A 40 47.78 42.46 29.55
N ALA A 41 48.31 43.42 30.32
CA ALA A 41 48.44 43.33 31.78
C ALA A 41 47.08 43.14 32.47
N GLN A 42 46.99 42.43 33.60
CA GLN A 42 48.08 41.87 34.42
C GLN A 42 48.47 40.42 34.09
N PHE A 43 47.76 39.74 33.17
CA PHE A 43 47.86 38.29 33.00
C PHE A 43 48.56 37.83 31.72
N CYS A 44 48.73 38.70 30.72
CA CYS A 44 49.35 38.35 29.45
C CYS A 44 50.45 39.36 29.07
N PRO A 45 51.68 38.91 28.73
CA PRO A 45 52.80 39.80 28.41
C PRO A 45 52.62 40.53 27.06
N CYS A 46 51.79 39.99 26.17
CA CYS A 46 51.56 40.50 24.82
C CYS A 46 50.16 41.13 24.66
N LEU A 47 50.05 42.13 23.80
CA LEU A 47 48.78 42.68 23.31
C LEU A 47 48.61 42.27 21.87
N TYR A 48 47.50 41.62 21.51
CA TYR A 48 47.32 41.10 20.16
C TYR A 48 45.93 41.39 19.60
N ILE A 49 45.82 41.34 18.28
CA ILE A 49 44.58 41.62 17.56
C ILE A 49 43.68 40.38 17.61
N VAL A 50 42.47 40.50 18.18
CA VAL A 50 41.47 39.43 18.22
C VAL A 50 40.67 39.35 16.92
N GLN A 51 40.36 40.51 16.34
CA GLN A 51 39.58 40.60 15.13
C GLN A 51 39.88 41.91 14.40
N VAL A 52 39.88 41.85 13.07
CA VAL A 52 39.78 43.01 12.19
C VAL A 52 38.36 43.03 11.62
N PHE A 53 37.67 44.16 11.72
CA PHE A 53 36.28 44.29 11.28
C PHE A 53 36.21 44.68 9.80
N ASP A 54 35.30 44.06 9.04
CA ASP A 54 35.17 44.32 7.61
C ASP A 54 34.76 45.79 7.34
N ASN A 55 35.15 46.33 6.17
CA ASN A 55 34.88 47.72 5.76
C ASN A 55 35.46 48.81 6.68
N THR A 56 36.46 48.48 7.49
CA THR A 56 37.17 49.45 8.34
C THR A 56 38.56 49.80 7.77
N PRO A 57 39.21 50.89 8.21
CA PRO A 57 40.54 51.25 7.72
C PRO A 57 41.58 50.13 7.81
N ALA A 58 41.60 49.37 8.91
CA ALA A 58 42.53 48.25 9.06
C ALA A 58 42.23 47.09 8.10
N ALA A 59 40.96 46.81 7.80
CA ALA A 59 40.59 45.78 6.83
C ALA A 59 40.90 46.17 5.38
N LEU A 60 40.70 47.45 5.03
CA LEU A 60 40.97 47.96 3.69
C LEU A 60 42.46 48.04 3.38
N ASP A 61 43.28 48.41 4.37
CA ASP A 61 44.74 48.41 4.25
C ASP A 61 45.32 46.98 4.16
N GLY A 62 44.77 46.05 4.95
CA GLY A 62 45.13 44.62 4.88
C GLY A 62 46.47 44.25 5.52
N THR A 63 47.21 45.22 6.08
CA THR A 63 48.50 44.96 6.73
C THR A 63 48.34 44.25 8.08
N LEU A 64 47.37 44.67 8.89
CA LEU A 64 47.09 44.08 10.21
C LEU A 64 46.12 42.91 10.10
N ALA A 65 46.32 41.88 10.91
CA ALA A 65 45.45 40.72 10.91
C ALA A 65 45.38 40.03 12.30
N ALA A 66 44.36 39.21 12.53
CA ALA A 66 44.09 38.58 13.83
C ALA A 66 45.24 37.64 14.28
N GLY A 67 45.70 37.79 15.52
CA GLY A 67 46.86 37.12 16.08
C GLY A 67 48.16 37.93 16.01
N ASP A 68 48.20 39.03 15.24
CA ASP A 68 49.34 39.96 15.25
C ASP A 68 49.44 40.67 16.60
N GLU A 69 50.67 40.85 17.07
CA GLU A 69 50.95 41.55 18.32
C GLU A 69 51.15 43.04 18.06
N ILE A 70 50.62 43.89 18.94
CA ILE A 70 50.80 45.34 18.94
C ILE A 70 51.94 45.65 19.89
N THR A 71 53.03 46.21 19.37
CA THR A 71 54.23 46.54 20.15
C THR A 71 54.35 48.02 20.47
N GLY A 72 53.70 48.89 19.69
CA GLY A 72 53.68 50.33 19.94
C GLY A 72 52.60 51.11 19.19
N VAL A 73 52.25 52.29 19.71
CA VAL A 73 51.30 53.25 19.10
C VAL A 73 51.96 54.62 19.04
N ASN A 74 52.10 55.19 17.83
CA ASN A 74 52.82 56.45 17.57
C ASN A 74 54.22 56.49 18.20
N GLY A 75 54.98 55.40 18.07
CA GLY A 75 56.33 55.28 18.61
C GLY A 75 56.42 55.07 20.14
N LYS A 76 55.28 55.02 20.85
CA LYS A 76 55.25 54.71 22.29
C LYS A 76 55.06 53.21 22.51
N PRO A 77 55.90 52.52 23.31
CA PRO A 77 55.76 51.10 23.60
C PRO A 77 54.47 50.83 24.39
N VAL A 78 53.85 49.67 24.14
CA VAL A 78 52.63 49.23 24.83
C VAL A 78 52.82 48.00 25.72
N LYS A 79 54.02 47.42 25.79
CA LYS A 79 54.34 46.32 26.72
C LYS A 79 54.03 46.75 28.17
N GLY A 80 53.38 45.86 28.93
CA GLY A 80 52.96 46.13 30.30
C GLY A 80 51.67 46.94 30.46
N LYS A 81 51.01 47.35 29.36
CA LYS A 81 49.71 48.05 29.42
C LYS A 81 48.54 47.09 29.31
N THR A 82 47.39 47.52 29.81
CA THR A 82 46.10 46.84 29.64
C THR A 82 45.51 47.10 28.25
N LYS A 83 44.68 46.18 27.74
CA LYS A 83 43.96 46.36 26.47
C LYS A 83 43.13 47.65 26.40
N VAL A 84 42.58 48.10 27.55
CA VAL A 84 41.78 49.33 27.66
C VAL A 84 42.66 50.57 27.47
N GLU A 85 43.86 50.59 28.05
CA GLU A 85 44.80 51.70 27.89
C GLU A 85 45.29 51.84 26.46
N VAL A 86 45.60 50.72 25.79
CA VAL A 86 46.02 50.74 24.38
C VAL A 86 44.89 51.18 23.46
N ALA A 87 43.66 50.72 23.70
CA ALA A 87 42.49 51.21 22.98
C ALA A 87 42.31 52.74 23.14
N LYS A 88 42.46 53.26 24.37
CA LYS A 88 42.43 54.71 24.64
C LYS A 88 43.58 55.45 23.96
N MET A 89 44.80 54.89 23.93
CA MET A 89 45.95 55.48 23.22
C MET A 89 45.66 55.62 21.73
N ILE A 90 45.07 54.59 21.11
CA ILE A 90 44.68 54.65 19.70
C ILE A 90 43.58 55.69 19.50
N GLN A 91 42.53 55.71 20.35
CA GLN A 91 41.41 56.65 20.26
C GLN A 91 41.81 58.12 20.45
N ALA A 92 42.79 58.39 21.32
CA ALA A 92 43.26 59.76 21.60
C ALA A 92 43.95 60.43 20.41
N VAL A 93 44.48 59.66 19.45
CA VAL A 93 45.08 60.18 18.22
C VAL A 93 43.99 60.59 17.24
N GLN A 94 44.05 61.80 16.68
CA GLN A 94 43.11 62.27 15.66
C GLN A 94 43.72 62.15 14.26
N GLY A 95 42.93 61.73 13.27
CA GLY A 95 43.39 61.59 11.89
C GLY A 95 44.13 60.28 11.61
N GLU A 96 45.46 60.28 11.68
CA GLU A 96 46.31 59.13 11.33
C GLU A 96 47.00 58.54 12.57
N VAL A 97 46.99 57.21 12.67
CA VAL A 97 47.66 56.48 13.75
C VAL A 97 48.71 55.53 13.19
N VAL A 98 49.89 55.54 13.80
CA VAL A 98 51.00 54.66 13.49
C VAL A 98 50.97 53.49 14.46
N ILE A 99 50.82 52.27 13.94
CA ILE A 99 50.82 51.03 14.72
C ILE A 99 52.11 50.28 14.42
N GLN A 100 52.91 50.03 15.47
CA GLN A 100 54.04 49.11 15.43
C GLN A 100 53.54 47.73 15.85
N TYR A 101 53.84 46.72 15.05
CA TYR A 101 53.31 45.38 15.24
C TYR A 101 54.34 44.29 14.96
N ASN A 102 54.13 43.11 15.54
CA ASN A 102 54.82 41.87 15.21
C ASN A 102 53.83 40.95 14.50
N LYS A 103 54.06 40.72 13.20
CA LYS A 103 53.22 39.89 12.35
C LYS A 103 53.42 38.42 12.67
N LEU A 104 52.36 37.71 13.03
CA LEU A 104 52.42 36.28 13.32
C LEU A 104 52.47 35.46 12.03
N GLN A 105 53.58 34.75 11.79
CA GLN A 105 53.78 33.86 10.64
C GLN A 105 53.26 32.45 10.94
N ALA A 106 51.96 32.34 11.12
CA ALA A 106 51.29 31.08 11.41
C ALA A 106 51.03 30.27 10.13
N ASP A 107 51.39 28.98 10.11
CA ASP A 107 50.97 28.04 9.05
C ASP A 107 49.56 27.51 9.38
N PRO A 108 48.57 27.70 8.49
CA PRO A 108 47.21 27.18 8.68
C PRO A 108 47.14 25.67 8.92
N LYS A 109 48.14 24.88 8.52
CA LYS A 109 48.23 23.44 8.83
C LYS A 109 48.42 23.19 10.33
N GLN A 110 49.12 24.06 11.05
CA GLN A 110 49.36 23.93 12.48
C GLN A 110 48.07 24.11 13.30
N GLY A 111 47.09 24.86 12.78
CA GLY A 111 45.77 25.03 13.40
C GLY A 111 44.78 23.89 13.16
N LYS A 112 45.09 22.92 12.29
CA LYS A 112 44.21 21.78 11.96
C LYS A 112 44.41 20.62 12.93
N SER A 113 44.00 20.81 14.18
CA SER A 113 44.05 19.76 15.20
C SER A 113 42.94 18.72 15.02
N LEU A 114 43.12 17.55 15.64
CA LEU A 114 42.07 16.51 15.73
C LEU A 114 40.77 17.06 16.34
N ASP A 115 40.90 17.98 17.30
CA ASP A 115 39.77 18.67 17.92
C ASP A 115 38.95 19.50 16.91
N ILE A 116 39.61 20.27 16.03
CA ILE A 116 38.94 21.00 14.95
C ILE A 116 38.24 20.05 13.97
N VAL A 117 38.87 18.90 13.66
CA VAL A 117 38.26 17.88 12.79
C VAL A 117 37.02 17.25 13.43
N LEU A 118 37.07 16.91 14.72
CA LEU A 118 35.94 16.35 15.47
C LEU A 118 34.79 17.37 15.58
N LYS A 119 35.10 18.65 15.83
CA LYS A 119 34.12 19.75 15.81
C LYS A 119 33.46 19.89 14.43
N LYS A 120 34.22 19.76 13.34
CA LYS A 120 33.68 19.78 11.97
C LYS A 120 32.73 18.61 11.71
N VAL A 121 33.05 17.41 12.20
CA VAL A 121 32.17 16.22 12.12
C VAL A 121 30.90 16.44 12.94
N LYS A 122 31.02 16.98 14.16
CA LYS A 122 29.87 17.35 15.01
C LYS A 122 28.93 18.30 14.29
N HIS A 123 29.44 19.37 13.67
CA HIS A 123 28.62 20.31 12.90
C HIS A 123 27.90 19.64 11.72
N ARG A 124 28.56 18.70 11.03
CA ARG A 124 27.96 17.94 9.92
C ARG A 124 26.81 17.03 10.37
N LEU A 125 26.92 16.38 11.54
CA LEU A 125 25.89 15.48 12.06
C LEU A 125 24.64 16.23 12.54
N VAL A 126 24.83 17.37 13.19
CA VAL A 126 23.75 18.14 13.82
C VAL A 126 22.92 18.95 12.81
N GLU A 127 23.44 19.21 11.61
CA GLU A 127 22.71 19.98 10.58
C GLU A 127 21.42 19.28 10.12
N ASN A 128 21.40 17.94 10.07
CA ASN A 128 20.25 17.14 9.62
C ASN A 128 19.33 16.63 10.76
N MET A 129 19.58 17.02 12.01
CA MET A 129 18.80 16.57 13.18
C MET A 129 17.80 17.64 13.63
N SER A 130 16.65 17.21 14.17
CA SER A 130 15.73 18.16 14.84
C SER A 130 16.39 18.77 16.08
N SER A 131 15.97 19.97 16.49
CA SER A 131 16.50 20.63 17.70
C SER A 131 16.34 19.74 18.94
N GLY A 132 15.16 19.13 19.13
CA GLY A 132 14.92 18.21 20.23
C GLY A 132 15.80 16.96 20.20
N THR A 133 16.11 16.42 19.01
CA THR A 133 17.02 15.28 18.85
C THR A 133 18.48 15.66 19.14
N ALA A 134 18.92 16.82 18.67
CA ALA A 134 20.28 17.30 18.89
C ALA A 134 20.53 17.59 20.38
N ASP A 135 19.56 18.19 21.07
CA ASP A 135 19.64 18.48 22.49
C ASP A 135 19.60 17.20 23.34
N ALA A 136 18.77 16.21 22.97
CA ALA A 136 18.73 14.90 23.62
C ALA A 136 20.05 14.11 23.50
N LEU A 137 20.84 14.38 22.46
CA LEU A 137 22.17 13.79 22.25
C LEU A 137 23.32 14.63 22.84
N GLY A 138 23.02 15.74 23.53
CA GLY A 138 24.03 16.65 24.07
C GLY A 138 24.81 17.43 23.00
N LEU A 139 24.27 17.52 21.78
CA LEU A 139 24.89 18.20 20.65
C LEU A 139 24.32 19.62 20.50
N SER A 140 24.69 20.53 21.41
CA SER A 140 24.18 21.91 21.46
C SER A 140 24.37 22.68 20.14
N ARG A 141 23.27 23.25 19.60
CA ARG A 141 23.16 23.91 18.29
C ARG A 141 23.63 25.37 18.20
N ALA A 142 24.35 25.92 19.18
CA ALA A 142 24.53 27.37 19.36
C ALA A 142 25.19 28.14 18.18
N ILE A 143 25.77 27.46 17.18
CA ILE A 143 26.49 28.07 16.04
C ILE A 143 25.87 27.70 14.66
N LEU A 144 24.83 26.86 14.63
CA LEU A 144 24.18 26.44 13.39
C LEU A 144 23.08 27.43 12.98
N CYS A 145 23.48 28.46 12.23
CA CYS A 145 22.56 29.40 11.57
C CYS A 145 21.61 28.67 10.59
N ASN A 146 20.33 29.08 10.58
CA ASN A 146 19.36 28.82 9.50
C ASN A 146 19.91 29.34 8.16
N ASP A 147 20.69 28.51 7.48
CA ASP A 147 21.30 28.88 6.21
C ASP A 147 20.31 28.60 5.07
N GLY A 148 19.76 29.68 4.50
CA GLY A 148 18.82 29.58 3.38
C GLY A 148 19.36 28.81 2.17
N LEU A 149 20.68 28.64 2.06
CA LEU A 149 21.30 27.84 0.99
C LEU A 149 21.08 26.33 1.14
N VAL A 150 20.90 25.83 2.37
CA VAL A 150 20.58 24.40 2.62
C VAL A 150 19.14 24.11 2.19
N LYS A 151 18.21 25.01 2.51
CA LYS A 151 16.82 24.92 2.04
C LYS A 151 16.74 24.95 0.50
N ARG A 152 17.54 25.81 -0.14
CA ARG A 152 17.64 25.85 -1.61
C ARG A 152 18.25 24.57 -2.21
N LEU A 153 19.16 23.89 -1.50
CA LEU A 153 19.68 22.58 -1.92
C LEU A 153 18.57 21.52 -1.89
N GLU A 154 17.75 21.47 -0.85
CA GLU A 154 16.59 20.57 -0.76
C GLU A 154 15.56 20.86 -1.86
N GLU A 155 15.29 22.14 -2.15
CA GLU A 155 14.43 22.57 -3.25
C GLU A 155 14.98 22.13 -4.61
N LEU A 156 16.30 22.23 -4.83
CA LEU A 156 16.98 21.72 -6.03
C LEU A 156 16.88 20.20 -6.16
N GLU A 157 16.95 19.45 -5.06
CA GLU A 157 16.78 17.99 -5.06
C GLU A 157 15.35 17.58 -5.42
N LYS A 158 14.34 18.23 -4.83
CA LYS A 158 12.93 18.03 -5.20
C LYS A 158 12.68 18.35 -6.67
N THR A 159 13.28 19.42 -7.16
CA THR A 159 13.18 19.84 -8.56
C THR A 159 13.83 18.81 -9.49
N ALA A 160 14.98 18.25 -9.11
CA ALA A 160 15.65 17.20 -9.88
C ALA A 160 14.78 15.93 -10.02
N GLU A 161 14.12 15.50 -8.95
CA GLU A 161 13.22 14.34 -9.00
C GLU A 161 11.97 14.61 -9.86
N LEU A 162 11.38 15.81 -9.77
CA LEU A 162 10.30 16.23 -10.66
C LEU A 162 10.71 16.10 -12.13
N TYR A 163 11.90 16.59 -12.49
CA TYR A 163 12.43 16.51 -13.85
C TYR A 163 12.73 15.10 -14.33
N LYS A 164 13.23 14.26 -13.44
CA LYS A 164 13.43 12.85 -13.72
C LYS A 164 12.09 12.18 -14.04
N GLY A 165 11.06 12.45 -13.25
CA GLY A 165 9.69 12.02 -13.53
C GLY A 165 9.19 12.54 -14.89
N LEU A 166 9.32 13.84 -15.15
CA LEU A 166 8.91 14.44 -16.43
C LEU A 166 9.60 13.79 -17.63
N MET A 167 10.90 13.52 -17.54
CA MET A 167 11.66 12.84 -18.58
C MET A 167 11.18 11.39 -18.78
N GLU A 168 10.93 10.65 -17.70
CA GLU A 168 10.42 9.27 -17.77
C GLU A 168 9.01 9.21 -18.37
N HIS A 169 8.11 10.10 -17.95
CA HIS A 169 6.77 10.20 -18.51
C HIS A 169 6.81 10.60 -19.99
N THR A 170 7.65 11.57 -20.37
CA THR A 170 7.84 11.96 -21.78
C THR A 170 8.36 10.79 -22.62
N LYS A 171 9.28 9.96 -22.09
CA LYS A 171 9.76 8.74 -22.76
C LYS A 171 8.64 7.71 -22.95
N ARG A 172 7.84 7.47 -21.91
CA ARG A 172 6.69 6.54 -21.98
C ARG A 172 5.64 7.02 -22.97
N LEU A 173 5.35 8.32 -22.97
CA LEU A 173 4.43 8.96 -23.91
C LEU A 173 4.91 8.80 -25.35
N LEU A 174 6.18 9.10 -25.64
CA LEU A 174 6.76 8.92 -26.97
C LEU A 174 6.74 7.46 -27.42
N ARG A 175 6.94 6.51 -26.50
CA ARG A 175 6.80 5.08 -26.80
C ARG A 175 5.36 4.70 -27.13
N ALA A 176 4.39 5.18 -26.35
CA ALA A 176 2.97 4.95 -26.62
C ALA A 176 2.54 5.54 -27.97
N PHE A 177 3.00 6.74 -28.32
CA PHE A 177 2.74 7.35 -29.64
C PHE A 177 3.41 6.58 -30.78
N TYR A 178 4.60 6.02 -30.55
CA TYR A 178 5.24 5.15 -31.53
C TYR A 178 4.44 3.86 -31.75
N GLU A 179 4.01 3.20 -30.67
CA GLU A 179 3.18 2.00 -30.74
C GLU A 179 1.84 2.29 -31.42
N LEU A 180 1.18 3.40 -31.07
CA LEU A 180 -0.04 3.88 -31.74
C LEU A 180 0.18 4.11 -33.24
N SER A 181 1.32 4.69 -33.63
CA SER A 181 1.68 4.87 -35.04
C SER A 181 1.84 3.53 -35.77
N GLN A 182 2.44 2.52 -35.11
CA GLN A 182 2.52 1.16 -35.67
C GLN A 182 1.13 0.51 -35.79
N THR A 183 0.24 0.75 -34.83
CA THR A 183 -1.15 0.28 -34.89
C THR A 183 -1.91 0.92 -36.05
N HIS A 184 -1.75 2.23 -36.27
CA HIS A 184 -2.33 2.89 -37.44
C HIS A 184 -1.82 2.30 -38.76
N ARG A 185 -0.52 2.01 -38.86
CA ARG A 185 0.01 1.29 -40.02
C ARG A 185 -0.64 -0.08 -40.21
N ALA A 186 -0.76 -0.86 -39.15
CA ALA A 186 -1.39 -2.18 -39.20
C ALA A 186 -2.86 -2.10 -39.63
N PHE A 187 -3.62 -1.14 -39.11
CA PHE A 187 -4.99 -0.87 -39.57
C PHE A 187 -5.01 -0.50 -41.05
N GLY A 188 -4.10 0.38 -41.50
CA GLY A 188 -3.96 0.75 -42.90
C GLY A 188 -3.73 -0.47 -43.81
N ASP A 189 -2.86 -1.39 -43.39
CA ASP A 189 -2.56 -2.60 -44.15
C ASP A 189 -3.74 -3.59 -44.16
N VAL A 190 -4.42 -3.78 -43.03
CA VAL A 190 -5.59 -4.65 -42.92
C VAL A 190 -6.76 -4.12 -43.76
N PHE A 191 -7.10 -2.84 -43.63
CA PHE A 191 -8.18 -2.23 -44.41
C PHE A 191 -7.87 -2.24 -45.92
N SER A 192 -6.60 -2.08 -46.30
CA SER A 192 -6.19 -2.22 -47.71
C SER A 192 -6.43 -3.64 -48.23
N VAL A 193 -6.17 -4.67 -47.43
CA VAL A 193 -6.41 -6.09 -47.80
C VAL A 193 -7.91 -6.38 -47.89
N ILE A 194 -8.69 -5.88 -46.93
CA ILE A 194 -10.16 -6.04 -46.92
C ILE A 194 -10.76 -5.35 -48.14
N GLY A 195 -10.38 -4.09 -48.41
CA GLY A 195 -10.88 -3.33 -49.55
C GLY A 195 -10.65 -4.03 -50.89
N VAL A 196 -9.49 -4.67 -51.09
CA VAL A 196 -9.20 -5.43 -52.33
C VAL A 196 -10.03 -6.72 -52.46
N ARG A 197 -10.43 -7.32 -51.34
CA ARG A 197 -11.15 -8.61 -51.31
C ARG A 197 -12.67 -8.44 -51.18
N GLU A 198 -13.14 -7.23 -50.90
CA GLU A 198 -14.54 -6.92 -50.67
C GLU A 198 -15.31 -6.91 -52.01
N PRO A 199 -16.27 -7.82 -52.23
CA PRO A 199 -17.04 -7.88 -53.48
C PRO A 199 -17.96 -6.67 -53.69
N GLN A 200 -18.37 -5.97 -52.64
CA GLN A 200 -19.22 -4.78 -52.77
C GLN A 200 -18.39 -3.53 -53.04
N ALA A 201 -18.59 -2.91 -54.20
CA ALA A 201 -17.79 -1.75 -54.64
C ALA A 201 -17.80 -0.56 -53.66
N ALA A 202 -18.94 -0.25 -53.05
CA ALA A 202 -19.05 0.85 -52.07
C ALA A 202 -18.28 0.57 -50.77
N ALA A 203 -18.32 -0.68 -50.29
CA ALA A 203 -17.57 -1.11 -49.11
C ALA A 203 -16.05 -1.19 -49.41
N SER A 204 -15.70 -1.68 -50.60
CA SER A 204 -14.31 -1.69 -51.11
C SER A 204 -13.71 -0.29 -51.13
N GLU A 205 -14.41 0.70 -51.71
CA GLU A 205 -13.96 2.10 -51.74
C GLU A 205 -13.84 2.69 -50.33
N ALA A 206 -14.78 2.39 -49.43
CA ALA A 206 -14.73 2.81 -48.03
C ALA A 206 -13.47 2.30 -47.32
N PHE A 207 -13.20 1.00 -47.43
CA PHE A 207 -12.03 0.39 -46.80
C PHE A 207 -10.71 0.92 -47.36
N VAL A 208 -10.65 1.25 -48.66
CA VAL A 208 -9.46 1.90 -49.25
C VAL A 208 -9.24 3.31 -48.69
N LYS A 209 -10.30 4.12 -48.54
CA LYS A 209 -10.22 5.45 -47.92
C LYS A 209 -9.77 5.38 -46.45
N PHE A 210 -10.33 4.45 -45.67
CA PHE A 210 -9.89 4.22 -44.29
C PHE A 210 -8.44 3.73 -44.22
N ALA A 211 -8.01 2.89 -45.16
CA ALA A 211 -6.64 2.42 -45.24
C ALA A 211 -5.64 3.58 -45.44
N GLU A 212 -5.96 4.49 -46.37
CA GLU A 212 -5.13 5.66 -46.65
C GLU A 212 -5.13 6.66 -45.47
N ALA A 213 -6.28 6.88 -44.85
CA ALA A 213 -6.39 7.73 -43.66
C ALA A 213 -5.46 7.24 -42.54
N HIS A 214 -5.51 5.95 -42.21
CA HIS A 214 -4.66 5.35 -41.19
C HIS A 214 -3.16 5.37 -41.56
N ARG A 215 -2.79 5.25 -42.84
CA ARG A 215 -1.40 5.42 -43.28
C ARG A 215 -0.91 6.87 -43.12
N ASN A 216 -1.76 7.86 -43.33
CA ASN A 216 -1.41 9.26 -43.09
C ASN A 216 -1.29 9.58 -41.60
N MET A 217 -2.15 9.01 -40.75
CA MET A 217 -2.03 9.11 -39.29
C MET A 217 -0.71 8.54 -38.76
N GLU A 218 -0.18 7.46 -39.35
CA GLU A 218 1.16 6.95 -39.02
C GLU A 218 2.25 7.97 -39.35
N LYS A 219 2.23 8.56 -40.55
CA LYS A 219 3.20 9.60 -40.95
C LYS A 219 3.18 10.80 -40.00
N PHE A 220 2.00 11.26 -39.61
CA PHE A 220 1.85 12.35 -38.64
C PHE A 220 2.41 11.97 -37.27
N GLY A 221 2.15 10.73 -36.81
CA GLY A 221 2.72 10.20 -35.58
C GLY A 221 4.25 10.18 -35.60
N ILE A 222 4.87 9.73 -36.71
CA ILE A 222 6.33 9.76 -36.86
C ILE A 222 6.87 11.21 -36.86
N GLN A 223 6.16 12.16 -37.46
CA GLN A 223 6.56 13.57 -37.47
C GLN A 223 6.47 14.22 -36.08
N LEU A 224 5.45 13.87 -35.30
CA LEU A 224 5.30 14.26 -33.89
C LEU A 224 6.49 13.75 -33.07
N LEU A 225 6.87 12.48 -33.23
CA LEU A 225 8.01 11.89 -32.53
C LEU A 225 9.32 12.61 -32.86
N LYS A 226 9.57 12.95 -34.13
CA LYS A 226 10.76 13.75 -34.54
C LYS A 226 10.75 15.13 -33.91
N THR A 227 9.58 15.73 -33.75
CA THR A 227 9.41 17.06 -33.17
C THR A 227 9.65 17.06 -31.67
N ILE A 228 9.16 16.07 -30.92
CA ILE A 228 9.24 16.06 -29.44
C ILE A 228 10.54 15.40 -28.94
N LYS A 229 11.14 14.46 -29.68
CA LYS A 229 12.34 13.72 -29.24
C LYS A 229 13.51 14.60 -28.74
N PRO A 230 13.84 15.76 -29.35
CA PRO A 230 14.92 16.61 -28.86
C PRO A 230 14.69 17.20 -27.46
N MET A 231 13.44 17.30 -26.99
CA MET A 231 13.13 17.70 -25.60
C MET A 231 13.83 16.80 -24.57
N LEU A 232 13.97 15.50 -24.87
CA LEU A 232 14.63 14.55 -23.99
C LEU A 232 16.14 14.83 -23.86
N HIS A 233 16.79 15.35 -24.90
CA HIS A 233 18.22 15.66 -24.86
C HIS A 233 18.49 16.87 -23.95
N ASP A 234 17.64 17.89 -24.05
CA ASP A 234 17.77 19.14 -23.30
C ASP A 234 17.50 18.91 -21.81
N LEU A 235 16.40 18.19 -21.48
CA LEU A 235 16.09 17.80 -20.10
C LEU A 235 17.17 16.90 -19.48
N ASN A 236 17.74 15.99 -20.27
CA ASN A 236 18.83 15.11 -19.82
C ASN A 236 20.12 15.90 -19.52
N THR A 237 20.40 16.96 -20.30
CA THR A 237 21.54 17.86 -20.05
C THR A 237 21.35 18.65 -18.75
N TYR A 238 20.14 19.15 -18.49
CA TYR A 238 19.83 19.84 -17.24
C TYR A 238 19.98 18.91 -16.02
N LEU A 239 19.40 17.71 -16.07
CA LEU A 239 19.38 16.74 -14.97
C LEU A 239 20.78 16.16 -14.65
N HIS A 240 21.57 15.85 -15.68
CA HIS A 240 22.82 15.12 -15.50
C HIS A 240 24.09 15.97 -15.56
N LYS A 241 24.00 17.25 -15.95
CA LYS A 241 25.16 18.16 -15.97
C LYS A 241 24.97 19.38 -15.07
N ALA A 242 23.88 20.14 -15.23
CA ALA A 242 23.70 21.42 -14.55
C ALA A 242 23.39 21.27 -13.04
N ILE A 243 22.46 20.39 -12.67
CA ILE A 243 22.12 20.15 -11.26
C ILE A 243 23.30 19.54 -10.48
N PRO A 244 24.01 18.50 -10.98
CA PRO A 244 25.14 17.93 -10.26
C PRO A 244 26.30 18.90 -10.03
N ASP A 245 26.61 19.79 -10.98
CA ASP A 245 27.66 20.81 -10.81
C ASP A 245 27.31 21.83 -9.71
N THR A 246 26.05 22.28 -9.69
CA THR A 246 25.54 23.19 -8.66
C THR A 246 25.56 22.52 -7.29
N LYS A 247 25.13 21.25 -7.22
CA LYS A 247 25.20 20.42 -5.99
C LYS A 247 26.62 20.26 -5.47
N LEU A 248 27.60 20.02 -6.35
CA LEU A 248 29.01 19.93 -5.99
C LEU A 248 29.53 21.24 -5.39
N THR A 249 29.12 22.38 -5.95
CA THR A 249 29.50 23.70 -5.46
C THR A 249 28.92 23.98 -4.07
N ILE A 250 27.65 23.64 -3.84
CA ILE A 250 27.00 23.77 -2.52
C ILE A 250 27.69 22.87 -1.48
N ARG A 251 28.07 21.63 -1.84
CA ARG A 251 28.81 20.73 -0.95
C ARG A 251 30.18 21.30 -0.54
N LYS A 252 30.91 21.92 -1.48
CA LYS A 252 32.19 22.60 -1.19
C LYS A 252 31.97 23.78 -0.23
N TYR A 253 30.92 24.55 -0.42
CA TYR A 253 30.54 25.63 0.50
C TYR A 253 30.26 25.13 1.92
N LEU A 254 29.45 24.07 2.07
CA LEU A 254 29.13 23.49 3.39
C LEU A 254 30.38 23.01 4.12
N ASP A 255 31.33 22.41 3.41
CA ASP A 255 32.59 21.96 4.00
C ASP A 255 33.43 23.12 4.55
N VAL A 256 33.49 24.23 3.82
CA VAL A 256 34.17 25.47 4.26
C VAL A 256 33.42 26.17 5.39
N LYS A 257 32.08 26.17 5.35
CA LYS A 257 31.22 26.67 6.44
C LYS A 257 31.51 25.93 7.74
N PHE A 258 31.48 24.60 7.73
CA PHE A 258 31.74 23.82 8.95
C PHE A 258 33.17 24.01 9.47
N GLU A 259 34.16 24.15 8.59
CA GLU A 259 35.52 24.48 8.99
C GLU A 259 35.57 25.82 9.73
N TYR A 260 34.95 26.87 9.18
CA TYR A 260 34.86 28.18 9.84
C TYR A 260 34.13 28.11 11.19
N LEU A 261 32.98 27.44 11.26
CA LEU A 261 32.22 27.30 12.51
C LEU A 261 33.00 26.53 13.59
N SER A 262 33.80 25.55 13.19
CA SER A 262 34.66 24.79 14.11
C SER A 262 35.70 25.68 14.79
N TYR A 263 36.32 26.59 14.03
CA TYR A 263 37.23 27.59 14.60
C TYR A 263 36.50 28.60 15.50
N CYS A 264 35.29 29.04 15.14
CA CYS A 264 34.49 29.90 16.02
C CYS A 264 34.15 29.23 17.36
N LEU A 265 33.77 27.95 17.32
CA LEU A 265 33.50 27.16 18.52
C LEU A 265 34.76 27.03 19.39
N LYS A 266 35.90 26.71 18.77
CA LYS A 266 37.17 26.57 19.49
C LYS A 266 37.60 27.88 20.17
N VAL A 267 37.49 29.02 19.47
CA VAL A 267 37.80 30.33 20.09
C VAL A 267 36.91 30.59 21.29
N LYS A 268 35.59 30.34 21.16
CA LYS A 268 34.66 30.51 22.27
C LYS A 268 34.98 29.61 23.47
N GLU A 269 35.29 28.35 23.24
CA GLU A 269 35.71 27.43 24.31
C GLU A 269 36.98 27.93 25.03
N MET A 270 37.95 28.46 24.27
CA MET A 270 39.17 29.04 24.85
C MET A 270 38.91 30.35 25.60
N ASP A 271 37.96 31.16 25.16
CA ASP A 271 37.52 32.38 25.86
C ASP A 271 36.79 32.03 27.18
N ASP A 272 35.88 31.05 27.15
CA ASP A 272 35.12 30.59 28.30
C ASP A 272 36.03 29.95 29.37
N GLU A 273 37.04 29.18 28.94
CA GLU A 273 38.09 28.61 29.79
C GLU A 273 38.93 29.71 30.46
N GLU A 274 39.38 30.70 29.68
CA GLU A 274 40.16 31.84 30.19
C GLU A 274 39.35 32.63 31.23
N TYR A 275 38.08 32.93 30.95
CA TYR A 275 37.20 33.63 31.89
C TYR A 275 37.02 32.85 33.20
N SER A 276 36.85 31.53 33.12
CA SER A 276 36.66 30.67 34.28
C SER A 276 37.91 30.59 35.17
N CYS A 277 39.09 30.48 34.57
CA CYS A 277 40.37 30.45 35.31
C CYS A 277 40.70 31.79 35.96
N ILE A 278 40.46 32.91 35.25
CA ILE A 278 40.64 34.26 35.82
C ILE A 278 39.71 34.47 37.03
N ALA A 279 38.48 33.99 36.98
CA ALA A 279 37.55 34.08 38.11
C ALA A 279 38.03 33.32 39.36
N LEU A 280 38.87 32.30 39.18
CA LEU A 280 39.49 31.50 40.26
C LEU A 280 40.83 32.09 40.76
N GLY A 281 41.34 33.14 40.12
CA GLY A 281 42.60 33.81 40.50
C GLY A 281 43.86 33.12 40.01
N ASP A 282 43.76 32.12 39.13
CA ASP A 282 44.90 31.36 38.60
C ASP A 282 44.95 31.48 37.06
N PRO A 283 45.83 32.32 36.48
CA PRO A 283 45.90 32.51 35.04
C PRO A 283 46.46 31.27 34.34
N LEU A 284 45.83 30.86 33.24
CA LEU A 284 46.29 29.73 32.43
C LEU A 284 47.74 29.95 31.94
N TYR A 285 48.55 28.90 31.97
CA TYR A 285 49.93 28.92 31.47
C TYR A 285 50.03 29.56 30.07
N ARG A 286 49.18 29.14 29.12
CA ARG A 286 49.13 29.69 27.77
C ARG A 286 48.93 31.21 27.73
N VAL A 287 48.16 31.77 28.66
CA VAL A 287 47.90 33.22 28.72
C VAL A 287 49.10 33.94 29.30
N SER A 288 49.68 33.40 30.38
CA SER A 288 50.88 33.95 31.02
C SER A 288 52.13 33.95 30.13
N THR A 289 52.17 33.11 29.09
CA THR A 289 53.29 32.99 28.15
C THR A 289 53.03 33.56 26.75
N GLY A 290 52.04 34.46 26.60
CA GLY A 290 51.82 35.23 25.37
C GLY A 290 50.72 34.70 24.42
N ASN A 291 50.02 33.63 24.82
CA ASN A 291 48.80 33.08 24.20
C ASN A 291 48.92 32.72 22.71
N TYR A 292 50.07 32.20 22.30
CA TYR A 292 50.38 31.88 20.90
C TYR A 292 49.44 30.86 20.26
N GLU A 293 48.96 29.87 21.02
CA GLU A 293 47.96 28.89 20.54
C GLU A 293 46.64 29.59 20.17
N TYR A 294 46.13 30.45 21.04
CA TYR A 294 44.92 31.22 20.77
C TYR A 294 45.09 32.14 19.56
N ARG A 295 46.24 32.81 19.45
CA ARG A 295 46.58 33.68 18.31
C ARG A 295 46.66 32.91 16.99
N LEU A 296 47.19 31.69 16.99
CA LEU A 296 47.17 30.78 15.83
C LEU A 296 45.73 30.43 15.42
N ILE A 297 44.86 30.06 16.38
CA ILE A 297 43.46 29.75 16.11
C ILE A 297 42.69 30.98 15.58
N LEU A 298 42.97 32.18 16.09
CA LEU A 298 42.42 33.44 15.56
C LEU A 298 42.80 33.68 14.09
N ARG A 299 44.07 33.42 13.72
CA ARG A 299 44.55 33.49 12.34
C ARG A 299 43.80 32.49 11.45
N CYS A 300 43.72 31.23 11.87
CA CYS A 300 42.99 30.19 11.12
C CYS A 300 41.50 30.52 10.96
N ARG A 301 40.86 31.09 11.99
CA ARG A 301 39.47 31.57 11.94
C ARG A 301 39.29 32.68 10.91
N GLN A 302 40.19 33.67 10.86
CA GLN A 302 40.12 34.77 9.89
C GLN A 302 40.21 34.25 8.45
N GLU A 303 41.15 33.35 8.17
CA GLU A 303 41.28 32.77 6.82
C GLU A 303 40.08 31.90 6.43
N ALA A 304 39.58 31.08 7.36
CA ALA A 304 38.38 30.28 7.14
C ALA A 304 37.16 31.16 6.86
N ARG A 305 37.01 32.30 7.56
CA ARG A 305 35.96 33.30 7.33
C ARG A 305 36.02 33.87 5.91
N ALA A 306 37.21 34.22 5.43
CA ALA A 306 37.40 34.75 4.07
C ALA A 306 37.03 33.71 2.99
N ARG A 307 37.47 32.44 3.16
CA ARG A 307 37.08 31.35 2.26
C ARG A 307 35.57 31.10 2.27
N PHE A 308 34.96 31.12 3.45
CA PHE A 308 33.52 30.96 3.63
C PHE A 308 32.74 32.07 2.91
N ALA A 309 33.11 33.33 3.10
CA ALA A 309 32.44 34.47 2.45
C ALA A 309 32.54 34.40 0.91
N LYS A 310 33.71 34.03 0.39
CA LYS A 310 33.91 33.83 -1.06
C LYS A 310 33.01 32.71 -1.62
N MET A 311 33.04 31.52 -1.01
CA MET A 311 32.21 30.39 -1.46
C MET A 311 30.71 30.67 -1.35
N ARG A 312 30.29 31.45 -0.35
CA ARG A 312 28.89 31.87 -0.23
C ARG A 312 28.44 32.70 -1.42
N LYS A 313 29.29 33.63 -1.88
CA LYS A 313 29.02 34.46 -3.07
C LYS A 313 28.95 33.59 -4.34
N ASP A 314 29.95 32.73 -4.55
CA ASP A 314 30.02 31.85 -5.72
C ASP A 314 28.79 30.91 -5.83
N VAL A 315 28.29 30.40 -4.70
CA VAL A 315 27.09 29.55 -4.67
C VAL A 315 25.83 30.35 -5.03
N LEU A 316 25.68 31.57 -4.51
CA LEU A 316 24.51 32.42 -4.80
C LEU A 316 24.43 32.77 -6.28
N GLU A 317 25.55 33.17 -6.89
CA GLU A 317 25.62 33.47 -8.33
C GLU A 317 25.29 32.22 -9.18
N LYS A 318 25.80 31.04 -8.81
CA LYS A 318 25.49 29.79 -9.54
C LYS A 318 24.02 29.39 -9.45
N ILE A 319 23.39 29.52 -8.28
CA ILE A 319 21.97 29.21 -8.11
C ILE A 319 21.13 30.15 -8.97
N GLU A 320 21.43 31.45 -8.99
CA GLU A 320 20.71 32.43 -9.79
C GLU A 320 20.83 32.14 -11.30
N LEU A 321 22.03 31.77 -11.78
CA LEU A 321 22.23 31.36 -13.17
C LEU A 321 21.45 30.08 -13.54
N LEU A 322 21.35 29.13 -12.61
CA LEU A 322 20.59 27.91 -12.81
C LEU A 322 19.08 28.21 -12.90
N ASP A 323 18.56 29.06 -12.02
CA ASP A 323 17.15 29.46 -11.98
C ASP A 323 16.74 30.25 -13.24
N GLN A 324 17.60 31.15 -13.72
CA GLN A 324 17.35 31.90 -14.96
C GLN A 324 17.28 30.99 -16.19
N LYS A 325 18.21 30.02 -16.29
CA LYS A 325 18.25 29.05 -17.39
C LYS A 325 17.06 28.09 -17.35
N HIS A 326 16.67 27.66 -16.14
CA HIS A 326 15.55 26.76 -15.88
C HIS A 326 14.23 27.25 -16.48
N VAL A 327 13.86 28.51 -16.20
CA VAL A 327 12.59 29.09 -16.63
C VAL A 327 12.52 29.21 -18.15
N GLN A 328 13.59 29.66 -18.79
CA GLN A 328 13.64 29.83 -20.25
C GLN A 328 13.54 28.49 -20.99
N ASP A 329 14.30 27.49 -20.53
CA ASP A 329 14.33 26.17 -21.17
C ASP A 329 12.96 25.47 -21.05
N ILE A 330 12.30 25.46 -19.88
CA ILE A 330 11.00 24.80 -19.71
C ILE A 330 9.92 25.40 -20.61
N VAL A 331 9.81 26.72 -20.63
CA VAL A 331 8.76 27.41 -21.40
C VAL A 331 8.86 27.04 -22.86
N PHE A 332 10.07 27.03 -23.41
CA PHE A 332 10.33 26.61 -24.78
C PHE A 332 9.94 25.14 -25.02
N GLN A 333 10.31 24.23 -24.11
CA GLN A 333 9.98 22.81 -24.23
C GLN A 333 8.46 22.55 -24.15
N LEU A 334 7.74 23.24 -23.26
CA LEU A 334 6.28 23.13 -23.14
C LEU A 334 5.56 23.65 -24.38
N GLN A 335 5.97 24.81 -24.91
CA GLN A 335 5.42 25.34 -26.14
C GLN A 335 5.61 24.37 -27.31
N ARG A 336 6.80 23.78 -27.42
CA ARG A 336 7.11 22.76 -28.42
C ARG A 336 6.23 21.51 -28.29
N PHE A 337 6.01 21.02 -27.08
CA PHE A 337 5.15 19.87 -26.81
C PHE A 337 3.69 20.15 -27.21
N VAL A 338 3.09 21.23 -26.67
CA VAL A 338 1.69 21.58 -26.93
C VAL A 338 1.45 21.84 -28.41
N SER A 339 2.35 22.60 -29.06
CA SER A 339 2.23 22.89 -30.49
C SER A 339 2.37 21.63 -31.35
N GLY A 340 3.24 20.69 -30.95
CA GLY A 340 3.40 19.41 -31.66
C GLY A 340 2.15 18.55 -31.56
N MET A 341 1.61 18.40 -30.34
CA MET A 341 0.41 17.60 -30.08
C MET A 341 -0.83 18.17 -30.77
N SER A 342 -1.04 19.50 -30.71
CA SER A 342 -2.15 20.17 -31.41
C SER A 342 -2.13 19.84 -32.90
N ARG A 343 -0.99 20.09 -33.56
CA ARG A 343 -0.84 19.81 -35.00
C ARG A 343 -1.13 18.36 -35.35
N TYR A 344 -0.63 17.40 -34.55
CA TYR A 344 -0.91 15.99 -34.78
C TYR A 344 -2.42 15.68 -34.77
N TYR A 345 -3.16 16.17 -33.78
CA TYR A 345 -4.60 15.92 -33.69
C TYR A 345 -5.38 16.68 -34.76
N ASP A 346 -4.99 17.90 -35.09
CA ASP A 346 -5.60 18.69 -36.17
C ASP A 346 -5.43 17.99 -37.53
N ASP A 347 -4.23 17.48 -37.83
CA ASP A 347 -3.93 16.73 -39.06
C ASP A 347 -4.69 15.39 -39.10
N CYS A 348 -4.76 14.65 -37.99
CA CYS A 348 -5.55 13.42 -37.89
C CYS A 348 -7.05 13.66 -38.09
N TYR A 349 -7.59 14.72 -37.48
CA TYR A 349 -8.99 15.09 -37.62
C TYR A 349 -9.32 15.48 -39.06
N ALA A 350 -8.47 16.26 -39.73
CA ALA A 350 -8.67 16.67 -41.11
C ALA A 350 -8.80 15.45 -42.05
N VAL A 351 -7.91 14.46 -41.90
CA VAL A 351 -7.94 13.25 -42.73
C VAL A 351 -9.12 12.34 -42.42
N LEU A 352 -9.51 12.20 -41.15
CA LEU A 352 -10.69 11.38 -40.77
C LEU A 352 -12.02 12.05 -41.16
N LYS A 353 -12.09 13.38 -41.12
CA LYS A 353 -13.27 14.15 -41.53
C LYS A 353 -13.61 13.93 -43.01
N GLU A 354 -12.61 13.76 -43.85
CA GLU A 354 -12.79 13.47 -45.29
C GLU A 354 -13.13 11.99 -45.57
N ALA A 355 -12.99 11.11 -44.57
CA ALA A 355 -13.30 9.68 -44.66
C ALA A 355 -14.73 9.35 -44.20
N ASP A 356 -15.74 10.11 -44.67
CA ASP A 356 -17.15 9.84 -44.39
C ASP A 356 -17.74 8.82 -45.39
N VAL A 357 -18.09 7.62 -44.93
CA VAL A 357 -18.53 6.52 -45.81
C VAL A 357 -19.64 5.64 -45.20
N PHE A 358 -20.38 6.12 -44.19
CA PHE A 358 -21.54 5.39 -43.68
C PHE A 358 -22.84 5.77 -44.40
N PRO A 359 -23.80 4.82 -44.56
CA PRO A 359 -23.78 3.45 -44.04
C PRO A 359 -23.17 2.40 -45.00
N ILE A 360 -22.36 1.48 -44.46
CA ILE A 360 -21.91 0.27 -45.15
C ILE A 360 -22.84 -0.88 -44.72
N GLU A 361 -23.64 -1.41 -45.65
CA GLU A 361 -24.42 -2.63 -45.41
C GLU A 361 -23.47 -3.83 -45.41
N VAL A 362 -23.24 -4.44 -44.23
CA VAL A 362 -22.42 -5.65 -44.09
C VAL A 362 -23.35 -6.81 -43.69
N ASP A 363 -23.49 -7.82 -44.55
CA ASP A 363 -24.24 -9.04 -44.24
C ASP A 363 -23.41 -9.96 -43.32
N LEU A 364 -23.58 -9.75 -42.01
CA LEU A 364 -22.89 -10.47 -40.94
C LEU A 364 -23.24 -11.97 -40.86
N SER A 365 -24.25 -12.44 -41.61
CA SER A 365 -24.73 -13.82 -41.53
C SER A 365 -23.79 -14.84 -42.19
N ARG A 366 -22.90 -14.40 -43.10
CA ARG A 366 -22.04 -15.30 -43.90
C ARG A 366 -20.57 -15.35 -43.47
N THR A 367 -20.13 -14.47 -42.57
CA THR A 367 -18.68 -14.28 -42.29
C THR A 367 -18.25 -14.70 -40.88
N MET A 368 -19.16 -15.15 -40.02
CA MET A 368 -18.79 -15.65 -38.69
C MET A 368 -18.34 -17.11 -38.74
N ILE A 369 -17.02 -17.29 -38.78
CA ILE A 369 -16.35 -18.49 -38.29
C ILE A 369 -16.73 -18.64 -36.80
N ASN A 370 -17.23 -19.81 -36.42
CA ASN A 370 -17.56 -20.21 -35.04
C ASN A 370 -16.38 -19.96 -34.08
N TYR A 371 -16.32 -18.78 -33.47
CA TYR A 371 -15.72 -18.62 -32.15
C TYR A 371 -16.71 -19.21 -31.16
N SER A 372 -16.27 -20.18 -30.35
CA SER A 372 -17.05 -20.75 -29.25
C SER A 372 -17.36 -19.65 -28.22
N GLY A 373 -18.45 -18.93 -28.46
CA GLY A 373 -18.93 -17.79 -27.68
C GLY A 373 -19.59 -18.20 -26.37
N GLN A 374 -19.73 -17.19 -25.50
CA GLN A 374 -20.49 -17.20 -24.23
C GLN A 374 -21.66 -18.20 -24.25
N LYS A 375 -21.55 -19.27 -23.45
CA LYS A 375 -22.62 -20.26 -23.31
C LYS A 375 -23.55 -19.84 -22.18
N LEU A 376 -24.50 -18.97 -22.50
CA LEU A 376 -25.57 -18.59 -21.59
C LEU A 376 -26.59 -19.73 -21.50
N LEU A 377 -26.54 -20.50 -20.41
CA LEU A 377 -27.46 -21.61 -20.14
C LEU A 377 -28.67 -21.08 -19.39
N LYS A 378 -29.87 -21.29 -19.93
CA LYS A 378 -31.13 -20.84 -19.35
C LYS A 378 -32.03 -22.05 -19.11
N ALA A 379 -32.80 -22.04 -18.03
CA ALA A 379 -33.82 -23.06 -17.82
C ALA A 379 -34.93 -22.57 -16.88
N THR A 380 -36.07 -23.23 -16.99
CA THR A 380 -37.22 -23.07 -16.11
C THR A 380 -37.70 -24.44 -15.64
N ALA A 381 -37.98 -24.58 -14.35
CA ALA A 381 -38.50 -25.76 -13.71
C ALA A 381 -39.93 -25.52 -13.22
N TYR A 382 -40.81 -26.48 -13.48
CA TYR A 382 -42.18 -26.52 -12.95
C TYR A 382 -42.35 -27.75 -12.07
N TRP A 383 -43.21 -27.66 -11.06
CA TRP A 383 -43.60 -28.78 -10.24
C TRP A 383 -44.81 -29.50 -10.83
N ASP A 384 -44.66 -30.80 -11.08
CA ASP A 384 -45.80 -31.67 -11.36
C ASP A 384 -46.26 -32.33 -10.05
N SER A 385 -47.32 -31.76 -9.46
CA SER A 385 -47.91 -32.28 -8.22
C SER A 385 -48.49 -33.69 -8.36
N THR A 386 -48.89 -34.10 -9.56
CA THR A 386 -49.51 -35.41 -9.83
C THR A 386 -48.47 -36.51 -9.80
N HIS A 387 -47.34 -36.29 -10.47
CA HIS A 387 -46.25 -37.26 -10.55
C HIS A 387 -45.14 -37.03 -9.51
N LYS A 388 -45.23 -35.95 -8.73
CA LYS A 388 -44.19 -35.49 -7.79
C LYS A 388 -42.82 -35.38 -8.47
N ALA A 389 -42.82 -34.79 -9.65
CA ALA A 389 -41.66 -34.73 -10.54
C ALA A 389 -41.39 -33.29 -11.00
N VAL A 390 -40.15 -33.03 -11.40
CA VAL A 390 -39.76 -31.73 -11.99
C VAL A 390 -39.92 -31.79 -13.50
N LEU A 391 -40.69 -30.85 -14.05
CA LEU A 391 -40.77 -30.62 -15.49
C LEU A 391 -39.79 -29.51 -15.86
N LEU A 392 -38.67 -29.88 -16.49
CA LEU A 392 -37.62 -28.93 -16.88
C LEU A 392 -37.77 -28.49 -18.34
N LYS A 393 -37.83 -27.18 -18.57
CA LYS A 393 -37.72 -26.56 -19.90
C LYS A 393 -36.35 -25.89 -20.05
N GLU A 394 -35.49 -26.45 -20.88
CA GLU A 394 -34.16 -25.93 -21.20
C GLU A 394 -34.24 -24.82 -22.25
N GLY A 395 -33.34 -23.84 -22.19
CA GLY A 395 -33.26 -22.71 -23.13
C GLY A 395 -34.33 -21.62 -22.91
N VAL A 396 -35.25 -21.82 -21.97
CA VAL A 396 -36.39 -20.93 -21.72
C VAL A 396 -36.28 -20.29 -20.33
N LEU A 397 -36.45 -18.97 -20.28
CA LEU A 397 -36.74 -18.23 -19.05
C LEU A 397 -38.22 -17.85 -19.09
N ASP A 398 -39.05 -18.61 -18.40
CA ASP A 398 -40.47 -18.30 -18.23
C ASP A 398 -40.70 -17.75 -16.82
N PRO A 399 -41.01 -16.44 -16.67
CA PRO A 399 -41.30 -15.84 -15.38
C PRO A 399 -42.51 -16.44 -14.65
N GLN A 400 -43.35 -17.22 -15.34
CA GLN A 400 -44.50 -17.91 -14.75
C GLN A 400 -44.15 -19.29 -14.19
N GLY A 401 -42.91 -19.77 -14.39
CA GLY A 401 -42.44 -21.03 -13.82
C GLY A 401 -42.16 -20.95 -12.32
N ASP A 402 -42.18 -22.11 -11.66
CA ASP A 402 -42.03 -22.21 -10.21
C ASP A 402 -40.59 -21.90 -9.76
N ALA A 403 -39.60 -22.19 -10.61
CA ALA A 403 -38.24 -21.67 -10.54
C ALA A 403 -37.66 -21.45 -11.93
N TYR A 404 -36.98 -20.32 -12.15
CA TYR A 404 -36.31 -20.02 -13.43
C TYR A 404 -35.00 -19.26 -13.20
N GLY A 405 -34.09 -19.35 -14.16
CA GLY A 405 -32.76 -18.81 -13.96
C GLY A 405 -31.79 -19.15 -15.09
N TYR A 406 -30.59 -18.59 -14.98
CA TYR A 406 -29.54 -18.79 -15.96
C TYR A 406 -28.17 -18.91 -15.31
N TYR A 407 -27.27 -19.62 -15.98
CA TYR A 407 -25.85 -19.65 -15.71
C TYR A 407 -25.10 -19.10 -16.92
N ASN A 408 -24.34 -18.02 -16.71
CA ASN A 408 -23.45 -17.42 -17.70
C ASN A 408 -22.02 -17.92 -17.45
N ASP A 409 -21.54 -18.81 -18.31
CA ASP A 409 -20.22 -19.42 -18.17
C ASP A 409 -19.12 -18.49 -18.74
N THR A 410 -18.72 -17.51 -17.95
CA THR A 410 -17.67 -16.54 -18.30
C THR A 410 -16.35 -16.74 -17.55
N LEU A 411 -16.15 -17.92 -16.94
CA LEU A 411 -14.99 -18.24 -16.09
C LEU A 411 -13.67 -18.00 -16.84
N SER A 412 -13.54 -18.48 -18.08
CA SER A 412 -12.31 -18.34 -18.88
C SER A 412 -12.08 -16.91 -19.40
N LEU A 413 -13.10 -16.06 -19.42
CA LEU A 413 -13.03 -14.69 -19.94
C LEU A 413 -12.80 -13.67 -18.82
N THR A 414 -13.51 -13.80 -17.72
CA THR A 414 -13.58 -12.82 -16.62
C THR A 414 -13.05 -13.35 -15.29
N GLY A 415 -12.79 -14.66 -15.22
CA GLY A 415 -12.51 -15.34 -13.96
C GLY A 415 -13.77 -15.70 -13.17
N TRP A 416 -14.98 -15.39 -13.63
CA TRP A 416 -16.22 -15.73 -12.92
C TRP A 416 -17.28 -16.30 -13.86
N GLY A 417 -17.97 -17.35 -13.41
CA GLY A 417 -19.32 -17.64 -13.88
C GLY A 417 -20.34 -16.82 -13.08
N VAL A 418 -21.50 -16.51 -13.66
CA VAL A 418 -22.59 -15.79 -12.98
C VAL A 418 -23.85 -16.64 -13.01
N LEU A 419 -24.43 -16.91 -11.85
CA LEU A 419 -25.67 -17.67 -11.71
C LEU A 419 -26.75 -16.79 -11.11
N GLU A 420 -27.90 -16.73 -11.75
CA GLU A 420 -29.10 -16.09 -11.22
C GLU A 420 -30.27 -17.06 -11.18
N ILE A 421 -30.93 -17.18 -10.03
CA ILE A 421 -32.10 -18.04 -9.85
C ILE A 421 -33.20 -17.28 -9.11
N ARG A 422 -34.41 -17.34 -9.65
CA ARG A 422 -35.66 -16.92 -8.99
C ARG A 422 -36.55 -18.12 -8.77
N ALA A 423 -37.20 -18.18 -7.61
CA ALA A 423 -38.13 -19.27 -7.27
C ALA A 423 -39.27 -18.78 -6.39
N GLY A 424 -40.44 -19.42 -6.49
CA GLY A 424 -41.63 -19.09 -5.69
C GLY A 424 -42.49 -17.95 -6.27
N TYR A 425 -42.22 -17.55 -7.52
CA TYR A 425 -42.94 -16.50 -8.26
C TYR A 425 -43.91 -17.06 -9.31
N GLY A 426 -44.02 -18.39 -9.42
CA GLY A 426 -44.88 -19.06 -10.39
C GLY A 426 -46.36 -18.71 -10.23
N GLN A 427 -47.16 -19.01 -11.28
CA GLN A 427 -48.60 -18.75 -11.26
C GLN A 427 -49.33 -19.48 -10.12
N THR A 428 -48.90 -20.69 -9.81
CA THR A 428 -49.44 -21.48 -8.69
C THR A 428 -48.49 -21.37 -7.52
N ALA A 429 -49.00 -21.00 -6.35
CA ALA A 429 -48.19 -20.95 -5.15
C ALA A 429 -47.85 -22.37 -4.68
N GLU A 430 -46.59 -22.75 -4.81
CA GLU A 430 -46.06 -24.01 -4.30
C GLU A 430 -45.64 -23.90 -2.82
N PRO A 431 -45.66 -25.01 -2.06
CA PRO A 431 -45.11 -25.03 -0.70
C PRO A 431 -43.63 -24.65 -0.70
N ASP A 432 -43.17 -23.90 0.29
CA ASP A 432 -41.78 -23.41 0.40
C ASP A 432 -40.73 -24.53 0.28
N GLY A 433 -41.03 -25.74 0.76
CA GLY A 433 -40.15 -26.90 0.59
C GLY A 433 -39.98 -27.33 -0.87
N VAL A 434 -41.04 -27.24 -1.69
CA VAL A 434 -40.99 -27.47 -3.13
C VAL A 434 -40.24 -26.33 -3.80
N THR A 435 -40.53 -25.07 -3.45
CA THR A 435 -39.82 -23.90 -3.98
C THR A 435 -38.32 -24.01 -3.80
N MET A 436 -37.85 -24.35 -2.60
CA MET A 436 -36.43 -24.50 -2.31
C MET A 436 -35.82 -25.72 -3.01
N PHE A 437 -36.56 -26.83 -3.11
CA PHE A 437 -36.14 -27.99 -3.89
C PHE A 437 -35.95 -27.64 -5.37
N LEU A 438 -36.89 -26.91 -5.99
CA LEU A 438 -36.77 -26.49 -7.39
C LEU A 438 -35.63 -25.50 -7.62
N ALA A 439 -35.42 -24.57 -6.69
CA ALA A 439 -34.29 -23.65 -6.74
C ALA A 439 -32.95 -24.41 -6.73
N GLY A 440 -32.82 -25.40 -5.84
CA GLY A 440 -31.67 -26.30 -5.81
C GLY A 440 -31.53 -27.11 -7.09
N TYR A 441 -32.63 -27.69 -7.59
CA TYR A 441 -32.67 -28.47 -8.83
C TYR A 441 -32.14 -27.66 -10.01
N LEU A 442 -32.61 -26.43 -10.15
CA LEU A 442 -32.23 -25.57 -11.25
C LEU A 442 -30.75 -25.19 -11.19
N GLU A 443 -30.22 -24.86 -10.00
CA GLU A 443 -28.78 -24.63 -9.80
C GLU A 443 -27.96 -25.85 -10.18
N GLY A 444 -28.39 -27.02 -9.68
CA GLY A 444 -27.71 -28.28 -9.89
C GLY A 444 -27.66 -28.67 -11.36
N PHE A 445 -28.75 -28.44 -12.09
CA PHE A 445 -28.83 -28.71 -13.52
C PHE A 445 -27.98 -27.75 -14.35
N LEU A 446 -28.13 -26.43 -14.12
CA LEU A 446 -27.46 -25.39 -14.91
C LEU A 446 -25.93 -25.39 -14.74
N THR A 447 -25.45 -25.76 -13.55
CA THR A 447 -24.01 -25.70 -13.19
C THR A 447 -23.37 -27.09 -13.06
N ALA A 448 -24.08 -28.16 -13.45
CA ALA A 448 -23.60 -29.54 -13.32
C ALA A 448 -22.18 -29.76 -13.88
N PRO A 449 -21.80 -29.30 -15.10
CA PRO A 449 -20.44 -29.49 -15.61
C PRO A 449 -19.37 -28.97 -14.63
N GLN A 450 -19.58 -27.74 -14.14
CA GLN A 450 -18.66 -27.08 -13.21
C GLN A 450 -18.65 -27.78 -11.84
N ILE A 451 -19.78 -28.36 -11.39
CA ILE A 451 -19.84 -29.15 -10.15
C ILE A 451 -18.95 -30.40 -10.25
N PHE A 452 -18.97 -31.11 -11.40
CA PHE A 452 -18.12 -32.28 -11.62
C PHE A 452 -16.63 -31.92 -11.59
N ASP A 453 -16.25 -30.85 -12.30
CA ASP A 453 -14.86 -30.42 -12.38
C ASP A 453 -14.36 -29.89 -11.04
N HIS A 454 -15.18 -29.06 -10.36
CA HIS A 454 -14.82 -28.52 -9.05
C HIS A 454 -14.70 -29.61 -7.98
N TYR A 455 -15.58 -30.62 -7.96
CA TYR A 455 -15.43 -31.78 -7.09
C TYR A 455 -14.13 -32.55 -7.37
N THR A 456 -13.79 -32.74 -8.65
CA THR A 456 -12.53 -33.39 -9.07
C THR A 456 -11.30 -32.62 -8.59
N ASN A 457 -11.39 -31.28 -8.51
CA ASN A 457 -10.30 -30.44 -8.03
C ASN A 457 -10.20 -30.44 -6.50
N MET A 458 -11.33 -30.34 -5.81
CA MET A 458 -11.41 -30.14 -4.35
C MET A 458 -11.31 -31.43 -3.53
N TYR A 459 -11.87 -32.54 -4.02
CA TYR A 459 -11.84 -33.81 -3.30
C TYR A 459 -10.43 -34.25 -2.83
N PRO A 460 -9.40 -34.30 -3.71
CA PRO A 460 -8.06 -34.73 -3.31
C PRO A 460 -7.34 -33.74 -2.36
N GLN A 461 -7.81 -32.50 -2.25
CA GLN A 461 -7.24 -31.47 -1.38
C GLN A 461 -7.49 -31.79 0.11
N LEU A 462 -8.64 -32.38 0.42
CA LEU A 462 -9.07 -32.69 1.80
C LEU A 462 -9.05 -34.19 2.11
N ILE A 463 -9.41 -35.03 1.15
CA ILE A 463 -9.49 -36.49 1.33
C ILE A 463 -8.44 -37.17 0.46
N ASN A 464 -7.31 -37.50 1.08
CA ASN A 464 -6.15 -38.11 0.41
C ASN A 464 -5.88 -39.56 0.86
N ASN A 465 -6.65 -40.10 1.81
CA ASN A 465 -6.46 -41.46 2.31
C ASN A 465 -7.80 -42.13 2.71
N PRO A 466 -7.88 -43.47 2.68
CA PRO A 466 -9.12 -44.19 2.97
C PRO A 466 -9.63 -44.01 4.42
N LYS A 467 -8.73 -43.83 5.39
CA LYS A 467 -9.12 -43.67 6.81
C LYS A 467 -9.89 -42.37 7.02
N THR A 468 -9.41 -41.27 6.44
CA THR A 468 -10.11 -39.97 6.45
C THR A 468 -11.47 -40.09 5.78
N LEU A 469 -11.56 -40.73 4.61
CA LEU A 469 -12.83 -40.93 3.90
C LEU A 469 -13.87 -41.64 4.77
N VAL A 470 -13.51 -42.78 5.37
CA VAL A 470 -14.44 -43.57 6.20
C VAL A 470 -14.90 -42.79 7.43
N ALA A 471 -13.99 -42.04 8.07
CA ALA A 471 -14.33 -41.23 9.25
C ALA A 471 -15.28 -40.08 8.90
N VAL A 472 -14.95 -39.30 7.86
CA VAL A 472 -15.74 -38.15 7.40
C VAL A 472 -17.12 -38.61 6.92
N LYS A 473 -17.19 -39.61 6.03
CA LYS A 473 -18.46 -40.11 5.49
C LYS A 473 -19.40 -40.59 6.59
N ARG A 474 -18.87 -41.29 7.60
CA ARG A 474 -19.65 -41.75 8.76
C ARG A 474 -20.14 -40.59 9.64
N PHE A 475 -19.31 -39.58 9.89
CA PHE A 475 -19.72 -38.43 10.70
C PHE A 475 -20.80 -37.63 9.98
N MET A 476 -20.59 -37.30 8.70
CA MET A 476 -21.54 -36.52 7.91
C MET A 476 -22.87 -37.24 7.72
N SER A 477 -22.86 -38.56 7.51
CA SER A 477 -24.10 -39.36 7.47
C SER A 477 -24.89 -39.24 8.78
N LYS A 478 -24.23 -39.36 9.93
CA LYS A 478 -24.90 -39.21 11.24
C LYS A 478 -25.42 -37.80 11.47
N GLN A 479 -24.70 -36.79 11.00
CA GLN A 479 -25.09 -35.39 11.14
C GLN A 479 -26.29 -35.03 10.26
N ASP A 480 -26.33 -35.55 9.02
CA ASP A 480 -27.48 -35.39 8.12
C ASP A 480 -28.72 -36.12 8.68
N ASP A 481 -28.55 -37.37 9.14
CA ASP A 481 -29.62 -38.14 9.80
C ASP A 481 -30.18 -37.41 11.02
N TRP A 482 -29.30 -36.89 11.88
CA TRP A 482 -29.70 -36.13 13.06
C TRP A 482 -30.46 -34.86 12.66
N SER A 483 -29.93 -34.08 11.71
CA SER A 483 -30.57 -32.84 11.25
C SER A 483 -31.97 -33.10 10.71
N ARG A 484 -32.13 -34.13 9.85
CA ARG A 484 -33.44 -34.54 9.30
C ARG A 484 -34.39 -35.05 10.38
N GLN A 485 -33.89 -35.73 11.41
CA GLN A 485 -34.71 -36.13 12.56
C GLN A 485 -35.19 -34.93 13.38
N GLN A 486 -34.35 -33.92 13.59
CA GLN A 486 -34.75 -32.71 14.30
C GLN A 486 -35.79 -31.91 13.53
N VAL A 487 -35.66 -31.78 12.20
CA VAL A 487 -36.68 -31.16 11.34
C VAL A 487 -38.03 -31.87 11.49
N LYS A 488 -38.06 -33.21 11.51
CA LYS A 488 -39.30 -33.99 11.70
C LYS A 488 -39.91 -33.82 13.10
N ARG A 489 -39.09 -33.61 14.14
CA ARG A 489 -39.54 -33.50 15.53
C ARG A 489 -40.01 -32.09 15.89
N ASN A 490 -39.42 -31.06 15.29
CA ASN A 490 -39.63 -29.67 15.65
C ASN A 490 -40.28 -28.91 14.48
N THR A 491 -41.59 -29.09 14.29
CA THR A 491 -42.31 -28.53 13.13
C THR A 491 -42.75 -27.07 13.30
N THR A 492 -42.59 -26.49 14.49
CA THR A 492 -43.04 -25.12 14.81
C THR A 492 -41.90 -24.15 15.09
N ASP A 493 -40.67 -24.62 15.33
CA ASP A 493 -39.51 -23.77 15.57
C ASP A 493 -39.00 -23.23 14.22
N PRO A 494 -38.97 -21.90 14.00
CA PRO A 494 -38.53 -21.30 12.74
C PRO A 494 -37.15 -21.80 12.29
N LEU A 495 -36.23 -22.05 13.23
CA LEU A 495 -34.91 -22.58 12.89
C LEU A 495 -35.00 -23.95 12.22
N TRP A 496 -35.84 -24.84 12.75
CA TRP A 496 -35.97 -26.20 12.23
C TRP A 496 -36.81 -26.26 10.95
N ILE A 497 -37.80 -25.37 10.79
CA ILE A 497 -38.51 -25.18 9.52
C ILE A 497 -37.51 -24.78 8.43
N HIS A 498 -36.72 -23.72 8.66
CA HIS A 498 -35.72 -23.25 7.71
C HIS A 498 -34.58 -24.25 7.50
N THR A 499 -34.23 -25.06 8.51
CA THR A 499 -33.28 -26.17 8.33
C THR A 499 -33.84 -27.19 7.34
N GLY A 500 -35.14 -27.50 7.42
CA GLY A 500 -35.83 -28.34 6.44
C GLY A 500 -35.80 -27.74 5.03
N LEU A 501 -35.99 -26.43 4.89
CA LEU A 501 -35.92 -25.72 3.61
C LEU A 501 -34.51 -25.75 2.99
N ILE A 502 -33.46 -25.56 3.79
CA ILE A 502 -32.06 -25.68 3.33
C ILE A 502 -31.76 -27.12 2.88
N LEU A 503 -32.23 -28.13 3.62
CA LEU A 503 -32.07 -29.53 3.24
C LEU A 503 -32.85 -29.88 1.96
N ALA A 504 -34.05 -29.31 1.77
CA ALA A 504 -34.80 -29.45 0.53
C ALA A 504 -34.05 -28.86 -0.67
N GLN A 505 -33.39 -27.69 -0.50
CA GLN A 505 -32.52 -27.12 -1.53
C GLN A 505 -31.32 -28.02 -1.86
N LEU A 506 -30.72 -28.64 -0.84
CA LEU A 506 -29.60 -29.58 -1.03
C LEU A 506 -30.05 -30.84 -1.79
N ASP A 507 -31.22 -31.38 -1.46
CA ASP A 507 -31.81 -32.53 -2.14
C ASP A 507 -32.16 -32.17 -3.60
N GLY A 508 -32.69 -30.96 -3.81
CA GLY A 508 -32.92 -30.39 -5.13
C GLY A 508 -31.64 -30.31 -5.96
N LEU A 509 -30.57 -29.75 -5.38
CA LEU A 509 -29.26 -29.63 -6.02
C LEU A 509 -28.75 -30.99 -6.52
N GLN A 510 -28.82 -32.03 -5.68
CA GLN A 510 -28.42 -33.38 -6.09
C GLN A 510 -29.32 -33.94 -7.20
N ALA A 511 -30.62 -33.70 -7.14
CA ALA A 511 -31.57 -34.16 -8.16
C ALA A 511 -31.29 -33.49 -9.52
N GLY A 512 -31.02 -32.19 -9.54
CA GLY A 512 -30.67 -31.44 -10.76
C GLY A 512 -29.37 -31.91 -11.40
N VAL A 513 -28.31 -32.10 -10.59
CA VAL A 513 -27.04 -32.68 -11.07
C VAL A 513 -27.25 -34.09 -11.62
N THR A 514 -28.09 -34.89 -10.97
CA THR A 514 -28.40 -36.26 -11.39
C THR A 514 -29.15 -36.30 -12.72
N ASP A 515 -30.14 -35.43 -12.91
CA ASP A 515 -30.88 -35.32 -14.17
C ASP A 515 -29.95 -34.91 -15.32
N TRP A 516 -29.14 -33.88 -15.12
CA TRP A 516 -28.14 -33.45 -16.11
C TRP A 516 -27.18 -34.59 -16.47
N ALA A 517 -26.64 -35.30 -15.47
CA ALA A 517 -25.72 -36.41 -15.69
C ALA A 517 -26.35 -37.54 -16.51
N LYS A 518 -27.60 -37.93 -16.19
CA LYS A 518 -28.35 -38.95 -16.93
C LYS A 518 -28.57 -38.53 -18.39
N LYS A 519 -29.00 -37.29 -18.63
CA LYS A 519 -29.20 -36.76 -20.00
C LYS A 519 -27.92 -36.75 -20.83
N HIS A 520 -26.76 -36.60 -20.19
CA HIS A 520 -25.46 -36.57 -20.85
C HIS A 520 -24.69 -37.90 -20.80
N GLY A 521 -25.35 -39.00 -20.40
CA GLY A 521 -24.73 -40.32 -20.34
C GLY A 521 -23.56 -40.44 -19.35
N ARG A 522 -23.54 -39.60 -18.30
CA ARG A 522 -22.52 -39.60 -17.24
C ARG A 522 -23.05 -40.26 -15.96
N THR A 523 -22.15 -40.85 -15.18
CA THR A 523 -22.48 -41.37 -13.84
C THR A 523 -22.80 -40.20 -12.90
N PRO A 524 -23.98 -40.18 -12.25
CA PRO A 524 -24.33 -39.13 -11.29
C PRO A 524 -23.37 -39.07 -10.11
N LEU A 525 -23.11 -37.84 -9.62
CA LEU A 525 -22.40 -37.66 -8.36
C LEU A 525 -23.23 -38.20 -7.19
N SER A 526 -22.55 -38.86 -6.25
CA SER A 526 -23.21 -39.37 -5.04
C SER A 526 -23.68 -38.23 -4.13
N GLN A 527 -24.68 -38.50 -3.27
CA GLN A 527 -25.12 -37.54 -2.24
C GLN A 527 -23.94 -37.04 -1.39
N PHE A 528 -23.02 -37.93 -1.04
CA PHE A 528 -21.81 -37.58 -0.28
C PHE A 528 -20.94 -36.55 -1.02
N ALA A 529 -20.85 -36.61 -2.35
CA ALA A 529 -20.06 -35.63 -3.11
C ALA A 529 -20.67 -34.23 -3.01
N ILE A 530 -22.01 -34.11 -3.09
CA ILE A 530 -22.71 -32.83 -2.95
C ILE A 530 -22.61 -32.29 -1.51
N GLN A 531 -22.78 -33.17 -0.51
CA GLN A 531 -22.59 -32.81 0.90
C GLN A 531 -21.14 -32.40 1.19
N PHE A 532 -20.16 -33.07 0.59
CA PHE A 532 -18.74 -32.78 0.74
C PHE A 532 -18.43 -31.34 0.29
N LEU A 533 -18.92 -30.92 -0.88
CA LEU A 533 -18.73 -29.56 -1.38
C LEU A 533 -19.25 -28.52 -0.39
N ASN A 534 -20.46 -28.70 0.14
CA ASN A 534 -21.05 -27.77 1.09
C ASN A 534 -20.34 -27.75 2.46
N ALA A 535 -19.68 -28.84 2.84
CA ALA A 535 -18.98 -28.96 4.11
C ALA A 535 -17.47 -28.62 4.02
N VAL A 536 -16.94 -28.14 2.89
CA VAL A 536 -15.50 -27.91 2.70
C VAL A 536 -14.86 -27.09 3.82
N GLY A 537 -15.50 -26.02 4.28
CA GLY A 537 -15.02 -25.22 5.41
C GLY A 537 -15.04 -25.99 6.73
N ASP A 538 -16.14 -26.71 7.01
CA ASP A 538 -16.30 -27.53 8.22
C ASP A 538 -15.27 -28.67 8.28
N LEU A 539 -14.88 -29.22 7.13
CA LEU A 539 -13.90 -30.30 7.02
C LEU A 539 -12.49 -29.87 7.46
N LEU A 540 -12.17 -28.58 7.45
CA LEU A 540 -10.87 -28.06 7.90
C LEU A 540 -10.63 -28.33 9.40
N ASP A 541 -11.67 -28.26 10.22
CA ASP A 541 -11.62 -28.60 11.65
C ASP A 541 -12.03 -30.05 11.93
N LEU A 542 -13.00 -30.57 11.18
CA LEU A 542 -13.54 -31.90 11.40
C LEU A 542 -12.52 -33.02 11.10
N ILE A 543 -11.74 -32.89 10.02
CA ILE A 543 -10.75 -33.93 9.66
C ILE A 543 -9.68 -34.07 10.75
N PRO A 544 -9.03 -32.99 11.23
CA PRO A 544 -8.11 -33.07 12.36
C PRO A 544 -8.72 -33.65 13.64
N ALA A 545 -10.01 -33.37 13.92
CA ALA A 545 -10.71 -33.90 15.08
C ALA A 545 -10.97 -35.42 14.97
N LEU A 546 -11.35 -35.90 13.79
CA LEU A 546 -11.68 -37.31 13.56
C LEU A 546 -10.46 -38.21 13.32
N VAL A 547 -9.42 -37.67 12.68
CA VAL A 547 -8.20 -38.39 12.35
C VAL A 547 -6.98 -37.56 12.77
N PRO A 548 -6.67 -37.52 14.08
CA PRO A 548 -5.53 -36.76 14.58
C PRO A 548 -4.22 -37.26 13.97
N SER A 549 -3.41 -36.33 13.45
CA SER A 549 -2.05 -36.64 12.98
C SER A 549 -1.12 -36.89 14.17
N LYS A 550 -0.11 -37.77 14.03
CA LYS A 550 0.97 -37.97 15.04
C LYS A 550 1.76 -36.69 15.35
N THR A 551 1.63 -35.65 14.53
CA THR A 551 2.27 -34.33 14.71
C THR A 551 1.39 -33.31 15.41
N SER A 552 0.17 -33.66 15.85
CA SER A 552 -0.75 -32.73 16.49
C SER A 552 -0.40 -32.52 17.98
N GLY A 553 0.27 -31.41 18.25
CA GLY A 553 0.57 -30.91 19.58
C GLY A 553 1.35 -29.60 19.50
N PHE A 554 1.37 -28.82 20.58
CA PHE A 554 2.11 -27.55 20.65
C PHE A 554 3.59 -27.64 20.25
N ASN A 555 4.17 -28.85 20.16
CA ASN A 555 5.60 -29.08 19.94
C ASN A 555 6.08 -29.00 18.49
N LYS A 556 5.20 -29.05 17.48
CA LYS A 556 5.55 -28.83 16.06
C LYS A 556 4.43 -28.12 15.31
N TYR A 557 4.42 -26.78 15.32
CA TYR A 557 3.57 -25.99 14.44
C TYR A 557 4.00 -26.17 12.99
N LYS A 558 3.06 -26.56 12.15
CA LYS A 558 3.09 -26.36 10.71
C LYS A 558 1.96 -25.40 10.43
N ALA A 559 2.22 -24.32 9.68
CA ALA A 559 1.16 -23.42 9.24
C ALA A 559 0.00 -24.25 8.67
N PRO A 560 -1.26 -23.95 9.05
CA PRO A 560 -2.39 -24.67 8.51
C PRO A 560 -2.26 -24.65 6.99
N PRO A 561 -2.37 -25.80 6.31
CA PRO A 561 -2.16 -25.85 4.87
C PRO A 561 -3.18 -25.02 4.09
N MET A 562 -4.26 -24.54 4.74
CA MET A 562 -5.50 -24.08 4.14
C MET A 562 -6.29 -23.14 5.07
N GLY A 563 -6.92 -22.09 4.50
CA GLY A 563 -8.01 -21.34 5.15
C GLY A 563 -7.60 -20.04 5.84
N HIS A 564 -7.13 -19.06 5.08
CA HIS A 564 -6.87 -17.71 5.57
C HIS A 564 -7.66 -16.69 4.74
N CYS A 565 -7.99 -15.53 5.27
CA CYS A 565 -8.73 -14.49 4.55
C CYS A 565 -8.32 -13.13 5.09
N SER A 566 -8.53 -12.09 4.29
CA SER A 566 -8.41 -10.70 4.74
C SER A 566 -9.73 -9.99 4.46
N ALA A 567 -10.27 -9.27 5.44
CA ALA A 567 -11.44 -8.41 5.26
C ALA A 567 -11.16 -7.00 5.78
N LEU A 568 -11.81 -6.02 5.17
CA LEU A 568 -11.77 -4.63 5.59
C LEU A 568 -13.14 -4.00 5.43
N ILE A 569 -13.66 -3.45 6.53
CA ILE A 569 -14.81 -2.56 6.55
C ILE A 569 -14.28 -1.17 6.85
N LYS A 570 -14.48 -0.23 5.94
CA LYS A 570 -13.90 1.12 6.03
C LYS A 570 -15.02 2.15 6.01
N MET A 571 -15.10 2.94 7.07
CA MET A 571 -15.92 4.15 7.11
C MET A 571 -15.08 5.33 6.63
N LEU A 572 -15.57 6.08 5.64
CA LEU A 572 -14.89 7.29 5.19
C LEU A 572 -14.93 8.42 6.25
N PRO A 573 -13.96 9.36 6.25
CA PRO A 573 -13.72 10.24 7.40
C PRO A 573 -14.89 11.12 7.83
N GLY A 574 -15.69 11.63 6.89
CA GLY A 574 -16.90 12.41 7.14
C GLY A 574 -18.19 11.58 7.06
N PHE A 575 -18.07 10.26 7.17
CA PHE A 575 -19.16 9.30 6.99
C PHE A 575 -19.80 9.34 5.60
N GLU A 576 -19.06 9.76 4.57
CA GLU A 576 -19.55 9.97 3.21
C GLU A 576 -19.97 8.66 2.55
N ASN A 577 -19.28 7.57 2.89
CA ASN A 577 -19.57 6.24 2.39
C ASN A 577 -19.03 5.17 3.37
N LEU A 578 -19.59 3.97 3.29
CA LEU A 578 -19.09 2.77 3.97
C LEU A 578 -18.65 1.78 2.89
N LEU A 579 -17.37 1.42 2.93
CA LEU A 579 -16.76 0.49 1.99
C LEU A 579 -16.59 -0.88 2.65
N PHE A 580 -16.84 -1.94 1.89
CA PHE A 580 -16.91 -3.30 2.41
C PHE A 580 -16.19 -4.26 1.47
N ALA A 581 -15.18 -4.97 1.98
CA ALA A 581 -14.35 -5.83 1.14
C ALA A 581 -13.86 -7.10 1.82
N HIS A 582 -13.61 -8.11 0.98
CA HIS A 582 -13.11 -9.41 1.39
C HIS A 582 -12.23 -10.05 0.30
N SER A 583 -11.07 -10.58 0.69
CA SER A 583 -10.13 -11.33 -0.15
C SER A 583 -9.90 -12.72 0.45
N SER A 584 -10.39 -13.75 -0.24
CA SER A 584 -10.30 -15.14 0.18
C SER A 584 -8.90 -15.70 -0.05
N TRP A 585 -8.35 -16.44 0.92
CA TRP A 585 -7.14 -17.23 0.73
C TRP A 585 -7.36 -18.72 0.98
N TYR A 586 -7.16 -19.50 -0.06
CA TYR A 586 -7.26 -20.95 0.03
C TYR A 586 -6.45 -21.59 -1.11
N THR A 587 -6.63 -22.88 -1.37
CA THR A 587 -5.96 -23.54 -2.50
C THR A 587 -6.44 -22.94 -3.82
N TYR A 588 -5.54 -22.69 -4.77
CA TYR A 588 -5.91 -22.16 -6.08
C TYR A 588 -6.77 -23.14 -6.88
N ALA A 589 -6.79 -24.43 -6.51
CA ALA A 589 -7.72 -25.42 -7.05
C ALA A 589 -9.20 -25.04 -6.82
N ALA A 590 -9.47 -24.17 -5.84
CA ALA A 590 -10.81 -23.67 -5.55
C ALA A 590 -11.27 -22.54 -6.50
N THR A 591 -10.41 -22.00 -7.36
CA THR A 591 -10.72 -20.81 -8.19
C THR A 591 -11.70 -21.04 -9.35
N MET A 592 -12.47 -22.14 -9.33
CA MET A 592 -13.64 -22.31 -10.18
C MET A 592 -14.81 -21.54 -9.54
N ARG A 593 -14.98 -20.29 -9.95
CA ARG A 593 -15.85 -19.35 -9.23
C ARG A 593 -17.19 -19.14 -9.91
N ILE A 594 -18.24 -19.09 -9.10
CA ILE A 594 -19.57 -18.66 -9.52
C ILE A 594 -20.02 -17.55 -8.58
N TYR A 595 -20.32 -16.37 -9.11
CA TYR A 595 -21.03 -15.33 -8.38
C TYR A 595 -22.53 -15.61 -8.47
N LYS A 596 -23.23 -15.62 -7.35
CA LYS A 596 -24.62 -16.09 -7.25
C LYS A 596 -25.55 -14.96 -6.85
N HIS A 597 -26.69 -14.88 -7.52
CA HIS A 597 -27.83 -14.07 -7.14
C HIS A 597 -29.05 -14.97 -7.00
N TRP A 598 -29.62 -15.01 -5.80
CA TRP A 598 -30.81 -15.80 -5.50
C TRP A 598 -31.93 -14.87 -5.05
N ASP A 599 -33.11 -15.04 -5.61
CA ASP A 599 -34.33 -14.39 -5.14
C ASP A 599 -35.43 -15.43 -4.97
N PHE A 600 -35.58 -15.92 -3.74
CA PHE A 600 -36.55 -16.93 -3.38
C PHE A 600 -37.69 -16.30 -2.59
N LYS A 601 -38.90 -16.39 -3.11
CA LYS A 601 -40.10 -15.96 -2.41
C LYS A 601 -40.64 -17.11 -1.58
N LEU A 602 -40.49 -16.99 -0.26
CA LEU A 602 -41.00 -17.95 0.72
C LEU A 602 -42.21 -17.35 1.45
N ASN A 603 -43.18 -18.18 1.79
CA ASN A 603 -44.39 -17.80 2.51
C ASN A 603 -44.25 -17.96 4.04
N GLU A 604 -43.21 -18.64 4.52
CA GLU A 604 -42.94 -18.80 5.94
C GLU A 604 -42.72 -17.43 6.62
N PRO A 605 -43.54 -17.07 7.62
CA PRO A 605 -43.65 -15.70 8.12
C PRO A 605 -42.43 -15.18 8.88
N HIS A 606 -41.54 -16.06 9.36
CA HIS A 606 -40.30 -15.67 10.04
C HIS A 606 -39.13 -15.48 9.06
N THR A 607 -39.37 -15.64 7.76
CA THR A 607 -38.36 -15.38 6.73
C THR A 607 -38.03 -13.89 6.65
N ALA A 608 -36.81 -13.53 7.08
CA ALA A 608 -36.28 -12.18 6.92
C ALA A 608 -35.97 -11.84 5.46
N THR A 609 -35.33 -12.76 4.75
CA THR A 609 -35.08 -12.60 3.32
C THR A 609 -34.78 -13.93 2.61
N GLY A 610 -35.25 -14.06 1.38
CA GLY A 610 -34.77 -15.05 0.41
C GLY A 610 -33.94 -14.44 -0.72
N LYS A 611 -33.61 -13.14 -0.63
CA LYS A 611 -32.81 -12.40 -1.60
C LYS A 611 -31.36 -12.29 -1.14
N LEU A 612 -30.44 -12.82 -1.94
CA LEU A 612 -29.04 -12.99 -1.58
C LEU A 612 -28.16 -12.73 -2.81
N SER A 613 -27.05 -12.02 -2.63
CA SER A 613 -26.00 -11.88 -3.64
C SER A 613 -24.63 -12.11 -3.02
N PHE A 614 -23.86 -13.04 -3.58
CA PHE A 614 -22.63 -13.52 -2.92
C PHE A 614 -21.65 -14.22 -3.88
N SER A 615 -20.37 -14.14 -3.56
CA SER A 615 -19.34 -14.95 -4.24
C SER A 615 -19.41 -16.40 -3.76
N SER A 616 -19.25 -17.37 -4.66
CA SER A 616 -19.41 -18.79 -4.33
C SER A 616 -18.64 -19.68 -5.32
N TYR A 617 -19.01 -20.97 -5.32
CA TYR A 617 -18.41 -22.06 -6.05
C TYR A 617 -19.51 -22.98 -6.63
N PRO A 618 -19.22 -23.77 -7.68
CA PRO A 618 -20.14 -24.76 -8.21
C PRO A 618 -20.58 -25.77 -7.13
N GLY A 619 -21.89 -25.89 -6.92
CA GLY A 619 -22.49 -26.87 -5.99
C GLY A 619 -22.48 -26.47 -4.51
N PHE A 620 -21.95 -25.28 -4.19
CA PHE A 620 -21.96 -24.74 -2.83
C PHE A 620 -23.22 -23.91 -2.62
N LEU A 621 -24.10 -24.33 -1.73
CA LEU A 621 -25.25 -23.55 -1.30
C LEU A 621 -24.89 -22.49 -0.24
N VAL A 622 -23.62 -22.06 -0.23
CA VAL A 622 -22.98 -21.11 0.69
C VAL A 622 -21.85 -20.39 -0.06
N SER A 623 -21.32 -19.29 0.47
CA SER A 623 -20.22 -18.53 -0.11
C SER A 623 -18.89 -19.22 0.14
N LEU A 624 -18.69 -19.80 1.32
CA LEU A 624 -17.42 -20.27 1.88
C LEU A 624 -16.44 -19.12 2.17
N ASP A 625 -16.37 -18.10 1.31
CA ASP A 625 -15.38 -17.02 1.39
C ASP A 625 -15.24 -16.37 2.79
N ASP A 626 -16.24 -15.74 3.42
CA ASP A 626 -17.62 -15.45 2.98
C ASP A 626 -17.79 -13.97 2.57
N PHE A 627 -18.63 -13.67 1.58
CA PHE A 627 -19.05 -12.30 1.23
C PHE A 627 -20.51 -12.30 0.76
N TYR A 628 -21.38 -11.56 1.44
CA TYR A 628 -22.82 -11.55 1.22
C TYR A 628 -23.44 -10.15 1.27
N LEU A 629 -24.37 -9.92 0.35
CA LEU A 629 -25.35 -8.84 0.36
C LEU A 629 -26.74 -9.47 0.53
N LEU A 630 -27.44 -9.11 1.60
CA LEU A 630 -28.67 -9.77 2.03
C LEU A 630 -29.85 -8.81 1.91
N GLY A 631 -30.99 -9.31 1.41
CA GLY A 631 -32.19 -8.48 1.23
C GLY A 631 -32.87 -8.05 2.52
N SER A 632 -32.40 -8.50 3.68
CA SER A 632 -32.78 -7.95 4.98
C SER A 632 -32.09 -6.61 5.29
N GLY A 633 -31.17 -6.15 4.44
CA GLY A 633 -30.35 -4.95 4.69
C GLY A 633 -29.05 -5.25 5.43
N LEU A 634 -28.69 -6.53 5.59
CA LEU A 634 -27.44 -6.95 6.20
C LEU A 634 -26.36 -7.20 5.13
N MET A 635 -25.12 -6.84 5.43
CA MET A 635 -23.94 -7.31 4.70
C MET A 635 -23.11 -8.19 5.63
N MET A 636 -22.59 -9.31 5.13
CA MET A 636 -21.82 -10.24 5.95
C MET A 636 -20.55 -10.69 5.26
N THR A 637 -19.43 -10.63 5.99
CA THR A 637 -18.17 -11.25 5.59
C THR A 637 -17.50 -11.92 6.77
N GLN A 638 -16.44 -12.68 6.53
CA GLN A 638 -15.82 -13.52 7.53
C GLN A 638 -14.32 -13.76 7.24
N THR A 639 -13.54 -14.05 8.29
CA THR A 639 -12.19 -14.65 8.14
C THR A 639 -11.94 -15.75 9.17
N THR A 640 -11.30 -16.85 8.76
CA THR A 640 -11.25 -18.09 9.54
C THR A 640 -10.24 -18.00 10.68
N ASN A 641 -10.63 -18.31 11.90
CA ASN A 641 -9.72 -18.44 13.04
C ASN A 641 -9.28 -19.89 13.20
N ASN A 642 -8.06 -20.10 13.66
CA ASN A 642 -7.56 -21.43 13.97
C ASN A 642 -7.93 -21.84 15.39
N VAL A 643 -8.00 -23.15 15.63
CA VAL A 643 -8.13 -23.70 16.98
C VAL A 643 -6.90 -24.56 17.28
N PHE A 644 -5.95 -23.99 18.00
CA PHE A 644 -4.70 -24.67 18.38
C PHE A 644 -4.88 -25.55 19.62
N ASN A 645 -5.83 -25.21 20.49
CA ASN A 645 -6.20 -26.03 21.63
C ASN A 645 -7.07 -27.22 21.20
N THR A 646 -6.42 -28.33 20.81
CA THR A 646 -7.10 -29.53 20.31
C THR A 646 -7.98 -30.23 21.35
N SER A 647 -7.88 -29.90 22.64
CA SER A 647 -8.81 -30.42 23.67
C SER A 647 -10.27 -29.99 23.39
N LEU A 648 -10.45 -28.83 22.73
CA LEU A 648 -11.76 -28.33 22.34
C LEU A 648 -12.44 -29.20 21.27
N TYR A 649 -11.69 -29.99 20.49
CA TYR A 649 -12.29 -30.89 19.50
C TYR A 649 -13.16 -31.99 20.11
N SER A 650 -13.07 -32.21 21.43
CA SER A 650 -14.00 -33.09 22.15
C SER A 650 -15.46 -32.61 22.13
N TYR A 651 -15.71 -31.32 21.88
CA TYR A 651 -17.06 -30.76 21.74
C TYR A 651 -17.67 -30.99 20.35
N ILE A 652 -16.88 -31.39 19.35
CA ILE A 652 -17.39 -31.64 18.00
C ILE A 652 -18.21 -32.93 17.99
N SER A 653 -19.49 -32.81 17.61
CA SER A 653 -20.46 -33.90 17.65
C SER A 653 -21.35 -33.88 16.40
N PRO A 654 -21.77 -35.05 15.87
CA PRO A 654 -22.73 -35.10 14.77
C PRO A 654 -24.12 -34.58 15.17
N ALA A 655 -24.40 -34.42 16.47
CA ALA A 655 -25.62 -33.78 16.97
C ALA A 655 -25.48 -32.25 17.02
N SER A 656 -25.08 -31.66 15.89
CA SER A 656 -24.89 -30.21 15.72
C SER A 656 -25.16 -29.82 14.26
N LEU A 657 -25.32 -28.52 14.00
CA LEU A 657 -25.47 -27.99 12.63
C LEU A 657 -24.14 -27.46 12.14
N PHE A 658 -23.73 -27.88 10.94
CA PHE A 658 -22.50 -27.37 10.31
C PHE A 658 -22.57 -25.85 10.10
N SER A 659 -21.40 -25.20 10.04
CA SER A 659 -21.31 -23.75 9.90
C SER A 659 -22.03 -23.25 8.66
N TRP A 660 -21.91 -23.92 7.52
CA TRP A 660 -22.62 -23.49 6.30
C TRP A 660 -24.15 -23.50 6.48
N GLN A 661 -24.69 -24.44 7.25
CA GLN A 661 -26.12 -24.52 7.57
C GLN A 661 -26.52 -23.35 8.47
N ARG A 662 -25.74 -23.10 9.52
CA ARG A 662 -26.02 -22.02 10.49
C ARG A 662 -25.86 -20.63 9.90
N VAL A 663 -24.90 -20.42 9.01
CA VAL A 663 -24.75 -19.17 8.23
C VAL A 663 -25.99 -18.94 7.37
N ARG A 664 -26.45 -19.96 6.64
CA ARG A 664 -27.67 -19.86 5.82
C ARG A 664 -28.92 -19.59 6.66
N LEU A 665 -29.06 -20.24 7.81
CA LEU A 665 -30.15 -19.98 8.76
C LEU A 665 -30.12 -18.56 9.31
N ALA A 666 -28.93 -18.06 9.66
CA ALA A 666 -28.77 -16.70 10.16
C ALA A 666 -29.10 -15.66 9.08
N HIS A 667 -28.74 -15.90 7.81
CA HIS A 667 -29.14 -15.04 6.70
C HIS A 667 -30.65 -14.98 6.48
N THR A 668 -31.35 -16.12 6.55
CA THR A 668 -32.79 -16.16 6.25
C THR A 668 -33.66 -15.71 7.41
N LEU A 669 -33.16 -15.67 8.65
CA LEU A 669 -33.96 -15.37 9.85
C LEU A 669 -33.65 -14.02 10.52
N ALA A 670 -32.52 -13.36 10.19
CA ALA A 670 -32.08 -12.16 10.91
C ALA A 670 -32.32 -10.85 10.14
N TYR A 671 -32.81 -9.84 10.86
CA TYR A 671 -32.90 -8.45 10.41
C TYR A 671 -31.81 -7.55 10.99
N THR A 672 -31.13 -7.98 12.06
CA THR A 672 -30.09 -7.22 12.75
C THR A 672 -28.86 -8.09 13.00
N GLY A 673 -27.70 -7.47 13.20
CA GLY A 673 -26.47 -8.19 13.54
C GLY A 673 -26.57 -9.04 14.81
N GLU A 674 -27.29 -8.56 15.84
CA GLU A 674 -27.51 -9.32 17.08
C GLU A 674 -28.40 -10.56 16.87
N GLN A 675 -29.48 -10.42 16.10
CA GLN A 675 -30.33 -11.56 15.73
C GLN A 675 -29.55 -12.59 14.90
N TRP A 676 -28.69 -12.12 14.00
CA TRP A 676 -27.80 -12.98 13.21
C TRP A 676 -26.90 -13.79 14.13
N ALA A 677 -26.24 -13.13 15.10
CA ALA A 677 -25.36 -13.78 16.06
C ALA A 677 -26.09 -14.82 16.95
N LYS A 678 -27.28 -14.46 17.45
CA LYS A 678 -28.12 -15.38 18.26
C LYS A 678 -28.55 -16.61 17.47
N THR A 679 -28.98 -16.42 16.22
CA THR A 679 -29.39 -17.53 15.34
C THR A 679 -28.20 -18.44 15.02
N PHE A 680 -27.08 -17.84 14.60
CA PHE A 680 -25.85 -18.55 14.26
C PHE A 680 -25.28 -19.37 15.45
N SER A 681 -25.45 -18.89 16.67
CA SER A 681 -24.94 -19.54 17.89
C SER A 681 -25.66 -20.86 18.23
N ARG A 682 -26.88 -21.07 17.72
CA ARG A 682 -27.68 -22.28 18.03
C ARG A 682 -27.05 -23.51 17.38
N TYR A 683 -26.90 -24.59 18.17
CA TYR A 683 -26.33 -25.87 17.72
C TYR A 683 -24.94 -25.75 17.09
N ASN A 684 -24.09 -24.87 17.64
CA ASN A 684 -22.69 -24.69 17.23
C ASN A 684 -21.97 -26.05 17.09
N SER A 685 -21.41 -26.31 15.91
CA SER A 685 -20.66 -27.53 15.60
C SER A 685 -19.20 -27.50 16.06
N GLY A 686 -18.63 -26.31 16.29
CA GLY A 686 -17.19 -26.15 16.50
C GLY A 686 -16.35 -26.42 15.25
N THR A 687 -16.97 -26.38 14.07
CA THR A 687 -16.31 -26.59 12.78
C THR A 687 -16.42 -25.33 11.93
N TYR A 688 -15.43 -25.07 11.09
CA TYR A 688 -15.25 -23.80 10.39
C TYR A 688 -15.29 -22.59 11.35
N ASN A 689 -14.32 -22.57 12.25
CA ASN A 689 -14.26 -21.60 13.35
C ASN A 689 -13.82 -20.23 12.83
N ASN A 690 -14.65 -19.22 12.99
CA ASN A 690 -14.62 -18.03 12.14
C ASN A 690 -14.87 -16.75 12.95
N GLN A 691 -14.33 -15.61 12.49
CA GLN A 691 -14.80 -14.26 12.85
C GLN A 691 -15.71 -13.74 11.73
N TYR A 692 -16.99 -13.56 12.03
CA TYR A 692 -17.99 -12.96 11.15
C TYR A 692 -18.17 -11.48 11.49
N MET A 693 -18.34 -10.66 10.47
CA MET A 693 -18.62 -9.24 10.58
C MET A 693 -19.93 -8.97 9.86
N VAL A 694 -20.95 -8.57 10.63
CA VAL A 694 -22.30 -8.32 10.13
C VAL A 694 -22.56 -6.82 10.22
N VAL A 695 -22.69 -6.18 9.07
CA VAL A 695 -23.04 -4.76 8.95
C VAL A 695 -24.54 -4.63 8.74
N ASP A 696 -25.20 -3.85 9.59
CA ASP A 696 -26.61 -3.49 9.45
C ASP A 696 -26.72 -2.13 8.74
N VAL A 697 -27.11 -2.15 7.47
CA VAL A 697 -27.20 -0.94 6.63
C VAL A 697 -28.24 0.04 7.16
N SER A 698 -29.27 -0.42 7.85
CA SER A 698 -30.31 0.45 8.43
C SER A 698 -29.79 1.34 9.56
N LYS A 699 -28.60 1.02 10.09
CA LYS A 699 -27.91 1.74 11.17
C LYS A 699 -26.80 2.67 10.67
N VAL A 700 -26.66 2.82 9.36
CA VAL A 700 -25.63 3.64 8.70
C VAL A 700 -26.28 4.86 8.05
N ASN A 701 -26.18 6.03 8.70
CA ASN A 701 -26.68 7.30 8.18
C ASN A 701 -25.52 8.10 7.57
N LEU A 702 -25.34 7.99 6.25
CA LEU A 702 -24.26 8.66 5.52
C LEU A 702 -24.27 10.20 5.74
N GLY A 703 -23.09 10.77 5.87
CA GLY A 703 -22.85 12.19 6.16
C GLY A 703 -23.28 12.64 7.56
N SER A 704 -23.73 11.72 8.43
CA SER A 704 -24.29 12.07 9.74
C SER A 704 -23.77 11.19 10.87
N SER A 705 -24.13 9.91 10.91
CA SER A 705 -23.84 9.05 12.07
C SER A 705 -23.86 7.56 11.75
N LEU A 706 -23.12 6.79 12.54
CA LEU A 706 -23.28 5.34 12.67
C LEU A 706 -24.00 5.10 14.00
N GLU A 707 -25.15 4.42 13.98
CA GLU A 707 -25.90 4.05 15.20
C GLU A 707 -25.35 2.76 15.83
N ASP A 708 -25.44 2.62 17.15
CA ASP A 708 -25.06 1.37 17.83
C ASP A 708 -25.85 0.19 17.23
N GLY A 709 -25.17 -0.93 17.02
CA GLY A 709 -25.64 -2.09 16.28
C GLY A 709 -25.27 -2.11 14.79
N ALA A 710 -24.66 -1.06 14.23
CA ALA A 710 -24.26 -1.02 12.83
C ALA A 710 -23.21 -2.06 12.44
N LEU A 711 -22.32 -2.46 13.35
CA LEU A 711 -21.37 -3.56 13.13
C LEU A 711 -21.40 -4.55 14.30
N THR A 712 -21.86 -5.77 14.05
CA THR A 712 -21.77 -6.88 15.01
C THR A 712 -20.66 -7.83 14.59
N VAL A 713 -19.73 -8.12 15.51
CA VAL A 713 -18.64 -9.09 15.30
C VAL A 713 -18.96 -10.36 16.09
N VAL A 714 -18.90 -11.51 15.42
CA VAL A 714 -19.26 -12.83 15.99
C VAL A 714 -18.08 -13.78 15.80
N GLU A 715 -17.66 -14.46 16.86
CA GLU A 715 -16.56 -15.41 16.81
C GLU A 715 -16.96 -16.77 17.39
N GLN A 716 -16.54 -17.82 16.71
CA GLN A 716 -16.83 -19.20 17.11
C GLN A 716 -15.56 -20.01 17.33
N ILE A 717 -15.61 -20.85 18.37
CA ILE A 717 -14.75 -22.03 18.57
C ILE A 717 -15.62 -23.22 19.00
N PRO A 718 -15.10 -24.46 19.08
CA PRO A 718 -15.87 -25.57 19.64
C PRO A 718 -16.35 -25.28 21.06
N GLY A 719 -17.67 -25.37 21.27
CA GLY A 719 -18.32 -25.17 22.56
C GLY A 719 -18.61 -23.71 22.94
N LEU A 720 -18.17 -22.71 22.18
CA LEU A 720 -18.39 -21.30 22.50
C LEU A 720 -18.58 -20.44 21.24
N VAL A 721 -19.59 -19.57 21.29
CA VAL A 721 -19.75 -18.44 20.37
C VAL A 721 -19.82 -17.17 21.21
N GLU A 722 -19.04 -16.17 20.83
CA GLU A 722 -19.04 -14.84 21.45
C GLU A 722 -19.36 -13.80 20.40
N TYR A 723 -20.12 -12.77 20.77
CA TYR A 723 -20.41 -11.67 19.86
C TYR A 723 -20.51 -10.35 20.61
N SER A 724 -20.18 -9.27 19.92
CA SER A 724 -20.26 -7.91 20.46
C SER A 724 -20.52 -6.88 19.35
N ASP A 725 -21.12 -5.75 19.74
CA ASP A 725 -21.23 -4.57 18.89
C ASP A 725 -19.88 -3.84 18.82
N GLN A 726 -19.35 -3.68 17.62
CA GLN A 726 -18.08 -3.02 17.30
C GLN A 726 -18.26 -1.71 16.52
N THR A 727 -19.46 -1.13 16.55
CA THR A 727 -19.75 0.15 15.91
C THR A 727 -18.83 1.26 16.43
N GLN A 728 -18.52 1.28 17.73
CA GLN A 728 -17.60 2.27 18.32
C GLN A 728 -16.20 2.23 17.68
N THR A 729 -15.72 1.04 17.33
CA THR A 729 -14.44 0.87 16.63
C THR A 729 -14.57 1.34 15.18
N LEU A 730 -15.65 0.97 14.49
CA LEU A 730 -15.88 1.38 13.10
C LEU A 730 -16.01 2.91 12.95
N ARG A 731 -16.60 3.61 13.93
CA ARG A 731 -16.65 5.09 13.97
C ARG A 731 -15.26 5.74 13.94
N ARG A 732 -14.21 5.05 14.38
CA ARG A 732 -12.82 5.53 14.31
C ARG A 732 -12.20 5.39 12.93
N GLY A 733 -12.87 4.68 12.02
CA GLY A 733 -12.56 4.66 10.59
C GLY A 733 -12.60 3.28 9.97
N TYR A 734 -12.29 2.19 10.68
CA TYR A 734 -12.22 0.87 10.05
C TYR A 734 -12.36 -0.31 11.03
N TRP A 735 -12.73 -1.47 10.49
CA TRP A 735 -12.63 -2.78 11.10
C TRP A 735 -11.84 -3.73 10.18
N PRO A 736 -10.64 -4.18 10.58
CA PRO A 736 -9.88 -5.17 9.85
C PRO A 736 -10.14 -6.59 10.39
N SER A 737 -10.01 -7.62 9.53
CA SER A 737 -10.01 -9.02 9.96
C SER A 737 -9.00 -9.85 9.18
N TYR A 738 -8.27 -10.72 9.88
CA TYR A 738 -7.04 -11.36 9.37
C TYR A 738 -6.69 -12.68 10.10
N ASN A 739 -7.70 -13.51 10.40
CA ASN A 739 -7.51 -14.87 10.95
C ASN A 739 -6.89 -14.94 12.36
N VAL A 740 -7.02 -13.87 13.15
CA VAL A 740 -6.67 -13.86 14.58
C VAL A 740 -7.91 -13.39 15.34
N PRO A 741 -8.37 -14.13 16.36
CA PRO A 741 -9.59 -13.79 17.07
C PRO A 741 -9.44 -12.49 17.86
N PHE A 742 -10.48 -11.67 17.82
CA PHE A 742 -10.58 -10.37 18.49
C PHE A 742 -11.02 -10.52 19.95
N HIS A 743 -12.07 -11.31 20.22
CA HIS A 743 -12.58 -11.47 21.57
C HIS A 743 -11.55 -12.20 22.41
N ARG A 744 -11.13 -11.57 23.52
CA ARG A 744 -10.02 -12.06 24.35
C ARG A 744 -10.23 -13.50 24.82
N LYS A 745 -11.46 -13.84 25.21
CA LYS A 745 -11.81 -15.19 25.67
C LYS A 745 -11.68 -16.23 24.55
N ILE A 746 -12.11 -15.90 23.33
CA ILE A 746 -11.92 -16.77 22.16
C ILE A 746 -10.42 -16.94 21.87
N TYR A 747 -9.65 -15.85 21.86
CA TYR A 747 -8.20 -15.85 21.65
C TYR A 747 -7.45 -16.76 22.65
N ASP A 748 -7.78 -16.64 23.93
CA ASP A 748 -7.14 -17.42 25.00
C ASP A 748 -7.52 -18.90 24.92
N LEU A 749 -8.81 -19.23 24.77
CA LEU A 749 -9.30 -20.60 24.76
C LEU A 749 -8.86 -21.39 23.51
N SER A 750 -8.82 -20.73 22.36
CA SER A 750 -8.35 -21.34 21.09
C SER A 750 -6.85 -21.56 21.05
N GLY A 751 -6.09 -20.97 21.98
CA GLY A 751 -4.67 -21.26 22.17
C GLY A 751 -3.70 -20.28 21.52
N TYR A 752 -4.17 -19.10 21.07
CA TYR A 752 -3.30 -18.13 20.39
C TYR A 752 -2.26 -17.52 21.35
N GLU A 753 -2.56 -17.35 22.64
CA GLU A 753 -1.59 -16.81 23.59
C GLU A 753 -0.35 -17.71 23.72
N GLN A 754 -0.54 -19.03 23.76
CA GLN A 754 0.56 -19.99 23.81
C GLN A 754 1.34 -20.00 22.50
N MET A 755 0.64 -19.85 21.37
CA MET A 755 1.28 -19.75 20.06
C MET A 755 2.11 -18.47 19.92
N TRP A 756 1.60 -17.33 20.40
CA TRP A 756 2.35 -16.07 20.40
C TRP A 756 3.63 -16.18 21.24
N LYS A 757 3.52 -16.70 22.47
CA LYS A 757 4.69 -16.91 23.34
C LYS A 757 5.75 -17.83 22.72
N LYS A 758 5.33 -18.77 21.88
CA LYS A 758 6.23 -19.79 21.31
C LYS A 758 6.79 -19.43 19.93
N TYR A 759 5.98 -18.82 19.07
CA TYR A 759 6.27 -18.64 17.65
C TYR A 759 6.32 -17.16 17.22
N GLY A 760 6.02 -16.23 18.12
CA GLY A 760 6.16 -14.80 17.87
C GLY A 760 4.90 -14.14 17.30
N GLU A 761 5.10 -12.96 16.72
CA GLU A 761 4.05 -11.96 16.50
C GLU A 761 2.98 -12.35 15.46
N ASP A 762 3.20 -13.39 14.66
CA ASP A 762 2.22 -13.87 13.67
C ASP A 762 0.88 -14.31 14.32
N PHE A 763 0.90 -14.64 15.61
CA PHE A 763 -0.26 -15.03 16.40
C PHE A 763 -0.78 -13.92 17.31
N SER A 764 -0.16 -12.74 17.28
CA SER A 764 -0.64 -11.55 17.98
C SER A 764 -1.77 -10.92 17.17
N TYR A 765 -2.88 -10.59 17.84
CA TYR A 765 -3.97 -9.84 17.19
C TYR A 765 -3.46 -8.50 16.67
N ASP A 766 -2.70 -7.75 17.47
CA ASP A 766 -2.26 -6.41 17.11
C ASP A 766 -1.00 -6.38 16.23
N LEU A 767 -0.12 -7.38 16.35
CA LEU A 767 1.25 -7.31 15.80
C LEU A 767 1.51 -8.26 14.64
N CYS A 768 0.55 -9.08 14.22
CA CYS A 768 0.74 -9.88 13.01
C CYS A 768 0.93 -8.98 11.77
N PRO A 769 1.62 -9.45 10.72
CA PRO A 769 1.94 -8.63 9.54
C PRO A 769 0.74 -7.90 8.95
N ARG A 770 -0.40 -8.59 8.81
CA ARG A 770 -1.63 -7.99 8.25
C ARG A 770 -2.24 -6.93 9.16
N ALA A 771 -2.22 -7.13 10.48
CA ALA A 771 -2.67 -6.11 11.44
C ALA A 771 -1.83 -4.84 11.32
N LYS A 772 -0.50 -4.97 11.19
CA LYS A 772 0.42 -3.85 11.00
C LYS A 772 0.19 -3.12 9.67
N ILE A 773 0.04 -3.87 8.57
CA ILE A 773 -0.22 -3.31 7.24
C ILE A 773 -1.57 -2.57 7.22
N PHE A 774 -2.66 -3.19 7.70
CA PHE A 774 -3.96 -2.51 7.78
C PHE A 774 -3.88 -1.26 8.65
N ARG A 775 -3.22 -1.32 9.82
CA ARG A 775 -3.07 -0.16 10.71
C ARG A 775 -2.31 1.00 10.05
N ARG A 776 -1.26 0.70 9.27
CA ARG A 776 -0.45 1.68 8.53
C ARG A 776 -1.24 2.28 7.36
N ASP A 777 -1.94 1.45 6.59
CA ASP A 777 -2.38 1.82 5.23
C ASP A 777 -3.88 2.07 5.10
N GLN A 778 -4.72 1.65 6.05
CA GLN A 778 -6.18 1.82 5.94
C GLN A 778 -6.62 3.28 5.73
N SER A 779 -5.85 4.25 6.21
CA SER A 779 -6.15 5.68 6.03
C SER A 779 -5.98 6.15 4.60
N SER A 780 -5.26 5.42 3.76
CA SER A 780 -5.13 5.71 2.32
C SER A 780 -6.35 5.29 1.50
N VAL A 781 -7.28 4.52 2.09
CA VAL A 781 -8.54 4.13 1.46
C VAL A 781 -9.53 5.28 1.52
N SER A 782 -9.77 5.91 0.37
CA SER A 782 -10.70 7.04 0.20
C SER A 782 -11.89 6.73 -0.71
N ASP A 783 -11.84 5.62 -1.45
CA ASP A 783 -12.85 5.22 -2.44
C ASP A 783 -12.75 3.71 -2.73
N LEU A 784 -13.62 3.23 -3.62
CA LEU A 784 -13.65 1.82 -4.00
C LEU A 784 -12.35 1.36 -4.71
N ASN A 785 -11.64 2.23 -5.43
CA ASN A 785 -10.40 1.85 -6.14
C ASN A 785 -9.21 1.70 -5.20
N SER A 786 -9.06 2.61 -4.25
CA SER A 786 -8.09 2.51 -3.16
C SER A 786 -8.41 1.33 -2.23
N LEU A 787 -9.69 0.97 -2.05
CA LEU A 787 -10.09 -0.26 -1.37
C LEU A 787 -9.66 -1.52 -2.14
N LYS A 788 -9.89 -1.55 -3.47
CA LYS A 788 -9.39 -2.66 -4.31
C LYS A 788 -7.88 -2.81 -4.16
N HIS A 789 -7.15 -1.69 -4.18
CA HIS A 789 -5.69 -1.69 -4.05
C HIS A 789 -5.23 -2.30 -2.73
N ILE A 790 -5.70 -1.81 -1.57
CA ILE A 790 -5.27 -2.35 -0.27
C ILE A 790 -5.64 -3.84 -0.12
N MET A 791 -6.78 -4.27 -0.66
CA MET A 791 -7.25 -5.66 -0.56
C MET A 791 -6.51 -6.61 -1.51
N ARG A 792 -5.82 -6.06 -2.52
CA ARG A 792 -4.92 -6.78 -3.43
C ARG A 792 -3.45 -6.61 -3.09
N TYR A 793 -3.14 -5.82 -2.06
CA TYR A 793 -1.78 -5.45 -1.71
C TYR A 793 -0.89 -6.66 -1.41
N ASN A 794 0.20 -6.73 -2.16
CA ASN A 794 1.34 -7.57 -1.88
C ASN A 794 2.60 -6.96 -2.48
N ASP A 795 3.45 -6.41 -1.61
CA ASP A 795 4.78 -5.92 -1.95
C ASP A 795 5.84 -6.57 -1.03
N TYR A 796 5.73 -7.88 -0.85
CA TYR A 796 6.48 -8.62 0.19
C TYR A 796 8.00 -8.47 0.14
N LYS A 797 8.54 -8.07 -1.02
CA LYS A 797 9.98 -7.85 -1.24
C LYS A 797 10.47 -6.54 -0.62
N ASN A 798 9.60 -5.53 -0.57
CA ASN A 798 9.95 -4.18 -0.11
C ASN A 798 9.25 -3.80 1.21
N ASP A 799 8.09 -4.40 1.50
CA ASP A 799 7.35 -4.09 2.73
C ASP A 799 8.09 -4.66 3.96
N PRO A 800 8.50 -3.81 4.92
CA PRO A 800 9.23 -4.25 6.10
C PRO A 800 8.42 -5.20 7.00
N TYR A 801 7.08 -5.17 6.95
CA TYR A 801 6.24 -6.07 7.75
C TYR A 801 6.10 -7.46 7.13
N SER A 802 6.41 -7.60 5.84
CA SER A 802 6.36 -8.90 5.17
C SER A 802 7.59 -9.77 5.46
N HIS A 803 8.71 -9.17 5.88
CA HIS A 803 9.95 -9.88 6.18
C HIS A 803 10.43 -10.80 5.04
N GLY A 804 10.14 -10.44 3.79
CA GLY A 804 10.48 -11.24 2.61
C GLY A 804 9.60 -12.48 2.39
N ASP A 805 8.56 -12.70 3.20
CA ASP A 805 7.60 -13.78 3.01
C ASP A 805 6.39 -13.30 2.16
N PRO A 806 6.11 -13.94 1.01
CA PRO A 806 5.02 -13.55 0.11
C PRO A 806 3.61 -13.74 0.68
N CYS A 807 3.46 -14.40 1.83
CA CYS A 807 2.20 -14.56 2.53
C CYS A 807 2.04 -13.67 3.76
N ASN A 808 3.09 -12.96 4.18
CA ASN A 808 2.98 -11.90 5.18
C ASN A 808 2.51 -10.57 4.55
N SER A 809 1.39 -10.61 3.84
CA SER A 809 0.74 -9.45 3.21
C SER A 809 -0.79 -9.58 3.25
N ILE A 810 -1.55 -8.56 2.81
CA ILE A 810 -3.02 -8.60 2.74
C ILE A 810 -3.55 -9.61 1.71
N CYS A 811 -2.81 -9.82 0.62
CA CYS A 811 -3.16 -10.80 -0.41
C CYS A 811 -1.97 -11.75 -0.68
N CYS A 812 -1.85 -12.80 0.14
CA CYS A 812 -0.76 -13.80 0.12
C CYS A 812 -0.54 -14.47 -1.25
N ARG A 813 0.73 -14.77 -1.57
CA ARG A 813 1.18 -15.47 -2.77
C ARG A 813 2.08 -16.65 -2.42
N ASN A 814 1.50 -17.74 -1.89
CA ASN A 814 2.30 -18.88 -1.42
C ASN A 814 3.01 -19.63 -2.55
N ASP A 815 2.54 -19.44 -3.78
CA ASP A 815 3.17 -19.94 -4.99
C ASP A 815 4.52 -19.25 -5.31
N LEU A 816 4.81 -18.12 -4.67
CA LEU A 816 6.07 -17.38 -4.81
C LEU A 816 7.06 -17.64 -3.67
N GLN A 817 6.76 -18.58 -2.77
CA GLN A 817 7.72 -18.99 -1.74
C GLN A 817 8.98 -19.58 -2.36
N VAL A 818 10.14 -19.28 -1.77
CA VAL A 818 11.43 -19.82 -2.23
C VAL A 818 11.53 -21.32 -1.96
N TYR A 819 10.98 -21.76 -0.83
CA TYR A 819 10.99 -23.15 -0.39
C TYR A 819 9.56 -23.65 -0.23
N GLN A 820 9.27 -24.84 -0.75
CA GLN A 820 7.95 -25.48 -0.64
C GLN A 820 6.80 -24.63 -1.21
N ALA A 821 7.04 -23.95 -2.34
CA ALA A 821 5.99 -23.26 -3.08
C ALA A 821 4.79 -24.20 -3.34
N SER A 822 3.59 -23.67 -3.14
CA SER A 822 2.34 -24.40 -3.37
C SER A 822 1.30 -23.49 -4.02
N PRO A 823 0.40 -24.02 -4.86
CA PRO A 823 -0.63 -23.21 -5.52
C PRO A 823 -1.74 -22.84 -4.53
N GLY A 824 -1.47 -21.86 -3.68
CA GLY A 824 -2.40 -21.37 -2.67
C GLY A 824 -2.05 -19.97 -2.19
N GLY A 825 -3.00 -19.35 -1.50
CA GLY A 825 -2.91 -17.97 -1.08
C GLY A 825 -4.16 -17.21 -1.46
N CYS A 826 -4.06 -15.89 -1.51
CA CYS A 826 -5.14 -15.01 -1.91
C CYS A 826 -5.49 -15.23 -3.38
N TYR A 827 -6.75 -15.50 -3.69
CA TYR A 827 -7.19 -15.73 -5.07
C TYR A 827 -8.41 -14.95 -5.48
N ASP A 828 -8.93 -14.04 -4.67
CA ASP A 828 -9.96 -13.12 -5.12
C ASP A 828 -9.91 -11.83 -4.32
N THR A 829 -10.73 -10.89 -4.75
CA THR A 829 -11.20 -9.77 -3.95
C THR A 829 -12.62 -9.43 -4.38
N LYS A 830 -13.52 -9.25 -3.42
CA LYS A 830 -14.86 -8.68 -3.61
C LYS A 830 -14.92 -7.36 -2.87
N VAL A 831 -15.43 -6.31 -3.52
CA VAL A 831 -15.62 -4.99 -2.94
C VAL A 831 -17.01 -4.47 -3.24
N THR A 832 -17.59 -3.73 -2.32
CA THR A 832 -18.80 -2.93 -2.55
C THR A 832 -18.74 -1.68 -1.68
N ASP A 833 -19.64 -0.76 -1.94
CA ASP A 833 -19.95 0.35 -1.04
C ASP A 833 -21.43 0.30 -0.63
N LEU A 834 -21.85 1.20 0.26
CA LEU A 834 -23.20 1.17 0.79
C LEU A 834 -24.27 1.33 -0.30
N HIS A 835 -24.00 2.15 -1.32
CA HIS A 835 -24.94 2.40 -2.42
C HIS A 835 -25.05 1.18 -3.34
N MET A 836 -23.92 0.61 -3.74
CA MET A 836 -23.88 -0.60 -4.55
C MET A 836 -24.52 -1.79 -3.82
N ALA A 837 -24.30 -1.92 -2.51
CA ALA A 837 -24.86 -3.00 -1.70
C ALA A 837 -26.39 -3.00 -1.68
N GLN A 838 -27.03 -1.83 -1.64
CA GLN A 838 -28.49 -1.69 -1.69
C GLN A 838 -29.08 -2.24 -3.00
N ASP A 839 -28.33 -2.14 -4.09
CA ASP A 839 -28.67 -2.69 -5.41
C ASP A 839 -28.11 -4.11 -5.62
N PHE A 840 -27.68 -4.80 -4.56
CA PHE A 840 -27.04 -6.13 -4.62
C PHE A 840 -25.86 -6.19 -5.60
N THR A 841 -25.12 -5.08 -5.70
CA THR A 841 -24.02 -4.91 -6.64
C THR A 841 -22.68 -4.96 -5.90
N ALA A 842 -21.69 -5.60 -6.51
CA ALA A 842 -20.31 -5.63 -6.05
C ALA A 842 -19.36 -5.66 -7.25
N GLU A 843 -18.09 -5.29 -7.05
CA GLU A 843 -17.04 -5.62 -7.99
C GLU A 843 -16.22 -6.81 -7.45
N ALA A 844 -15.90 -7.77 -8.31
CA ALA A 844 -15.14 -8.93 -7.93
C ALA A 844 -14.04 -9.28 -8.94
N LEU A 845 -12.89 -9.72 -8.44
CA LEU A 845 -11.75 -10.20 -9.22
C LEU A 845 -11.44 -11.63 -8.77
N ASN A 846 -11.24 -12.56 -9.71
CA ASN A 846 -10.74 -13.91 -9.43
C ASN A 846 -9.31 -14.04 -9.95
N GLY A 847 -8.41 -14.55 -9.12
CA GLY A 847 -6.99 -14.79 -9.40
C GLY A 847 -6.05 -14.25 -8.32
N PRO A 848 -4.82 -14.80 -8.22
CA PRO A 848 -3.77 -14.27 -7.35
C PRO A 848 -3.29 -12.87 -7.73
N THR A 849 -2.78 -12.10 -6.77
CA THR A 849 -2.42 -10.69 -6.99
C THR A 849 -1.18 -10.50 -7.85
N THR A 850 -1.28 -9.58 -8.81
CA THR A 850 -0.21 -9.09 -9.69
C THR A 850 0.25 -7.69 -9.31
N GLU A 851 -0.33 -7.10 -8.25
CA GLU A 851 0.13 -5.82 -7.71
C GLU A 851 1.58 -5.91 -7.21
N GLY A 852 2.27 -4.77 -7.07
CA GLY A 852 3.69 -4.75 -6.71
C GLY A 852 4.62 -5.31 -7.80
N GLY A 853 4.10 -5.50 -9.03
CA GLY A 853 4.85 -6.11 -10.13
C GLY A 853 5.04 -7.62 -9.98
N LEU A 854 4.16 -8.28 -9.22
CA LEU A 854 4.19 -9.73 -9.03
C LEU A 854 3.77 -10.46 -10.32
N PRO A 855 4.38 -11.63 -10.61
CA PRO A 855 4.11 -12.36 -11.83
C PRO A 855 2.68 -12.93 -11.84
N VAL A 856 2.09 -12.96 -13.03
CA VAL A 856 0.83 -13.67 -13.31
C VAL A 856 0.98 -15.14 -12.93
N PHE A 857 0.03 -15.66 -12.15
CA PHE A 857 0.01 -17.08 -11.81
C PHE A 857 -0.31 -17.93 -13.05
N SER A 858 0.43 -19.05 -13.21
CA SER A 858 0.26 -20.03 -14.28
C SER A 858 0.24 -21.44 -13.69
N TRP A 859 -0.75 -22.25 -14.07
CA TRP A 859 -0.82 -23.67 -13.67
C TRP A 859 0.31 -24.52 -14.26
N GLU A 860 1.01 -24.04 -15.29
CA GLU A 860 2.19 -24.71 -15.88
C GLU A 860 3.25 -25.04 -14.83
N LEU A 861 3.39 -24.19 -13.80
CA LEU A 861 4.34 -24.37 -12.69
C LEU A 861 3.87 -25.37 -11.61
N PHE A 862 2.58 -25.73 -11.61
CA PHE A 862 1.93 -26.55 -10.59
C PHE A 862 1.05 -27.65 -11.19
N ASN A 863 1.53 -28.27 -12.27
CA ASN A 863 0.78 -29.25 -13.07
C ASN A 863 0.32 -30.51 -12.32
N SER A 864 0.90 -30.82 -11.16
CA SER A 864 0.57 -31.98 -10.33
C SER A 864 -0.70 -31.79 -9.50
N THR A 865 -1.18 -30.56 -9.34
CA THR A 865 -2.41 -30.26 -8.61
C THR A 865 -3.61 -30.36 -9.55
N SER A 866 -4.70 -31.00 -9.13
CA SER A 866 -5.92 -31.09 -9.96
C SER A 866 -6.54 -29.70 -10.18
N HIS A 867 -6.74 -29.32 -11.45
CA HIS A 867 -7.26 -28.01 -11.88
C HIS A 867 -8.14 -28.12 -13.14
N GLN A 868 -8.95 -29.17 -13.24
CA GLN A 868 -9.90 -29.38 -14.34
C GLN A 868 -10.84 -28.19 -14.49
N GLY A 869 -11.08 -27.76 -15.73
CA GLY A 869 -11.95 -26.64 -16.06
C GLY A 869 -11.46 -25.26 -15.63
N LEU A 870 -10.26 -25.14 -15.05
CA LEU A 870 -9.68 -23.85 -14.63
C LEU A 870 -8.91 -23.17 -15.77
N PRO A 871 -8.91 -21.82 -15.85
CA PRO A 871 -8.07 -21.08 -16.78
C PRO A 871 -6.58 -21.40 -16.56
N PRO A 872 -5.75 -21.51 -17.62
CA PRO A 872 -4.34 -21.85 -17.47
C PRO A 872 -3.52 -20.74 -16.77
N LYS A 873 -3.95 -19.48 -16.90
CA LYS A 873 -3.29 -18.28 -16.34
C LYS A 873 -4.33 -17.33 -15.77
N TYR A 874 -3.96 -16.59 -14.72
CA TYR A 874 -4.86 -15.69 -14.01
C TYR A 874 -4.38 -14.25 -14.11
N ASN A 875 -4.94 -13.52 -15.08
CA ASN A 875 -4.68 -12.11 -15.31
C ASN A 875 -6.00 -11.35 -15.56
N PHE A 876 -6.99 -11.61 -14.72
CA PHE A 876 -8.31 -11.01 -14.80
C PHE A 876 -8.34 -9.64 -14.12
N SER A 877 -9.32 -8.83 -14.48
CA SER A 877 -9.62 -7.54 -13.85
C SER A 877 -10.88 -7.64 -13.00
N PHE A 878 -11.15 -6.62 -12.19
CA PHE A 878 -12.44 -6.52 -11.49
C PHE A 878 -13.58 -6.45 -12.50
N VAL A 879 -14.63 -7.21 -12.24
CA VAL A 879 -15.89 -7.18 -13.01
C VAL A 879 -17.04 -6.86 -12.08
N MET A 880 -18.02 -6.12 -12.61
CA MET A 880 -19.22 -5.77 -11.87
C MET A 880 -20.18 -6.97 -11.83
N MET A 881 -20.61 -7.32 -10.63
CA MET A 881 -21.57 -8.37 -10.33
C MET A 881 -22.88 -7.69 -9.94
N GLN A 882 -23.88 -7.78 -10.81
CA GLN A 882 -25.16 -7.12 -10.63
C GLN A 882 -26.29 -8.04 -11.09
N PRO A 883 -27.30 -8.30 -10.24
CA PRO A 883 -28.43 -9.15 -10.63
C PRO A 883 -29.28 -8.46 -11.70
N GLN A 884 -29.59 -9.19 -12.76
CA GLN A 884 -30.48 -8.73 -13.82
C GLN A 884 -31.92 -9.13 -13.55
N LEU A 885 -32.16 -10.30 -12.96
CA LEU A 885 -33.51 -10.81 -12.70
C LEU A 885 -34.18 -10.17 -11.48
N PHE A 886 -33.45 -9.44 -10.64
CA PHE A 886 -34.01 -8.76 -9.46
C PHE A 886 -34.81 -7.51 -9.81
N ARG A 887 -34.59 -6.95 -11.01
CA ARG A 887 -35.30 -5.77 -11.50
C ARG A 887 -36.74 -6.15 -11.89
N PRO A 888 -37.73 -5.28 -11.64
CA PRO A 888 -39.13 -5.54 -11.92
C PRO A 888 -39.43 -5.77 -13.40
#